data_AF-A0A1D6IJY4-F1
#
_entry.id   AF-A0A1D6IJY4-F1
#
_cell.length_a   1.000
_cell.length_b   1.000
_cell.length_c   1.000
_cell.angle_alpha   90.00
_cell.angle_beta   90.00
_cell.angle_gamma   90.00
#
_symmetry.space_group_name_H-M   'P 1'
#
loop_
_entity.id
_entity.type
_entity.pdbx_description
1 polymer ?
#
loop_
_entity_poly.entity_id
_entity_poly.type
_entity_poly.pdbx_seq_one_letter_code
_entity_poly.pdbx_strand_id
1 'polypeptide(L)'
;MVLSAARSAELEASVRDVKQRLGSPNRFRDFHQLDLEKKTLESEKEFVDSKIAEYKEAMWSIQRAMLRGSGDKEEGVDLFAAVDDGEVDFVKVHMMLLRECRRLKEGLPIYAYRRRILNHIFANQVMILIGETGSGKSTQLVQFLADSGVAGGGSIICTQPRKLAAISLAHRVDEESKGCYGDSSVLSYSTLLSSQGFGTKIIFTTDSCLLHYCMSDVNLDGISYIIIDEAHERSLNTDLLLAMIKKKLLDRLDLRLIIMSATADADRLAEYFYGCQIFHVRGRTFPVEIKYVPDVSAEASLNSVPSISSVASSTASYVTDVVQMVNIIHKNEEEGAILAFLTSQLEVEWACETFSDPNAVVLPMHGKLSSLEQNLVFKSYPGKRKIIFCTNIAETSLTIKDVKYVVDCGLAKEYRFVPTSGLNVLKVNWISQSSANQRAGRAGRTGAGKCYRLYPESDFGMMEVHQEPEIRKVHLGTAVLRILALGVTDVKCFEFIDAPDPEAIAMAVNNLEQLGAIECKRSGFELTDIGHDLVKLGIEPRLGKIMLDCFSYGLMKEGLVLASVMANASSIFCRVGTNEEKYKADRLKVPFCHPDGDLFTSLAVYKKWETGYGNKNTWCWQNSINAKTLRRCQETISELEKCLKHELNIIVPSYWSWNPEKPTMHDTSLKKIILSSLRGNLAMFSGHENLGYKVISAGQRVQLHPSCSLFIYGSKPEWVVFSEILSAVNQYLVCVTAVGLNEVLTVHPMSFIKQLEESKLQRKVITGIGNKSLRRFCGKSGQNLQNIISLLRKDCRDDHIMVDLDFSSSEVLLFAKEHDMEKVFCKVNYALELEAKLLRDECDERRPGSSTIALFGSGAEIKHLELGKRYLTVEILHQNARVIDEKELVCLVDSLVPGIANFHKTGNFQTNLDETKWGRFTFLKPDYAEDAISKLNGIEFHGSLLKVSPVSIYSHSGLPFPAVRAKVSWPRKASRGVALVTCASGEAEFIVKDCFALGVGGRYVNCEVSNRYANCVFVTGIPLHVTEPELYDAFHSTTTRRILDIRLLRGQPTASSSVSECTEALMRAISLFMPNRNFPCQKFRVQVFPPEEKDLMMKATITFDGSFHREAARALDHLQGSVLPCCLPWQIIQCEHVFHSTVSCPMRIYNVISQDVGALLESFR
;
A
#
# COMPACT_ATOMS: atom_id res chain seq x y z
N MET A 1 -58.99 16.91 23.32
CA MET A 1 -60.24 16.65 22.58
C MET A 1 -60.74 17.86 21.80
N VAL A 2 -61.07 18.99 22.45
CA VAL A 2 -61.58 20.20 21.76
C VAL A 2 -60.65 20.68 20.62
N LEU A 3 -59.34 20.76 20.87
CA LEU A 3 -58.36 21.14 19.86
C LEU A 3 -58.31 20.16 18.67
N SER A 4 -58.42 18.86 18.93
CA SER A 4 -58.42 17.83 17.87
C SER A 4 -59.69 17.88 17.04
N ALA A 5 -60.85 18.13 17.67
CA ALA A 5 -62.13 18.30 16.97
C ALA A 5 -62.13 19.58 16.12
N ALA A 6 -61.56 20.67 16.62
CA ALA A 6 -61.38 21.90 15.83
C ALA A 6 -60.47 21.66 14.62
N ARG A 7 -59.38 20.89 14.77
CA ARG A 7 -58.49 20.52 13.66
C ARG A 7 -59.17 19.64 12.61
N SER A 8 -60.03 18.69 13.02
CA SER A 8 -60.81 17.90 12.06
C SER A 8 -61.77 18.78 11.25
N ALA A 9 -62.45 19.73 11.89
CA ALA A 9 -63.32 20.69 11.22
C ALA A 9 -62.54 21.63 10.26
N GLU A 10 -61.33 22.05 10.64
CA GLU A 10 -60.42 22.82 9.78
C GLU A 10 -60.00 22.01 8.54
N LEU A 11 -59.57 20.76 8.72
CA LEU A 11 -59.21 19.86 7.61
C LEU A 11 -60.41 19.62 6.68
N GLU A 12 -61.61 19.48 7.22
CA GLU A 12 -62.84 19.37 6.42
C GLU A 12 -63.15 20.64 5.61
N ALA A 13 -62.80 21.82 6.12
CA ALA A 13 -62.87 23.06 5.34
C ALA A 13 -61.81 23.07 4.22
N SER A 14 -60.56 22.69 4.51
CA SER A 14 -59.47 22.62 3.53
C SER A 14 -59.72 21.59 2.42
N VAL A 15 -60.25 20.40 2.76
CA VAL A 15 -60.65 19.40 1.76
C VAL A 15 -61.72 19.95 0.82
N ARG A 16 -62.70 20.70 1.36
CA ARG A 16 -63.75 21.35 0.54
C ARG A 16 -63.17 22.40 -0.39
N ASP A 17 -62.22 23.22 0.08
CA ASP A 17 -61.53 24.22 -0.74
C ASP A 17 -60.75 23.59 -1.89
N VAL A 18 -59.92 22.57 -1.61
CA VAL A 18 -59.16 21.87 -2.67
C VAL A 18 -60.09 21.15 -3.65
N LYS A 19 -61.19 20.57 -3.16
CA LYS A 19 -62.22 19.95 -4.03
C LYS A 19 -62.90 20.98 -4.93
N GLN A 20 -63.11 22.21 -4.47
CA GLN A 20 -63.63 23.31 -5.28
C GLN A 20 -62.60 23.74 -6.35
N ARG A 21 -61.31 23.81 -6.01
CA ARG A 21 -60.21 24.12 -6.94
C ARG A 21 -59.94 23.01 -7.97
N LEU A 22 -60.23 21.76 -7.63
CA LEU A 22 -60.20 20.64 -8.60
C LEU A 22 -61.36 20.71 -9.61
N GLY A 23 -62.45 21.41 -9.28
CA GLY A 23 -63.60 21.62 -10.15
C GLY A 23 -63.39 22.69 -11.24
N SER A 24 -62.31 23.48 -11.18
CA SER A 24 -61.96 24.48 -12.19
C SER A 24 -61.00 23.93 -13.26
N PRO A 25 -60.97 24.48 -14.49
CA PRO A 25 -60.03 24.06 -15.53
C PRO A 25 -58.58 24.35 -15.10
N ASN A 26 -57.79 23.28 -14.89
CA ASN A 26 -56.39 23.34 -14.44
C ASN A 26 -55.46 22.71 -15.49
N ARG A 27 -54.18 23.10 -15.52
CA ARG A 27 -53.16 22.38 -16.31
C ARG A 27 -52.96 20.98 -15.71
N PHE A 28 -52.60 19.99 -16.53
CA PHE A 28 -52.49 18.59 -16.11
C PHE A 28 -51.58 18.36 -14.89
N ARG A 29 -50.48 19.11 -14.80
CA ARG A 29 -49.54 19.08 -13.65
C ARG A 29 -50.18 19.62 -12.36
N ASP A 30 -50.94 20.71 -12.47
CA ASP A 30 -51.61 21.36 -11.32
C ASP A 30 -52.77 20.50 -10.83
N PHE A 31 -53.46 19.79 -11.74
CA PHE A 31 -54.50 18.83 -11.39
C PHE A 31 -53.94 17.66 -10.55
N HIS A 32 -52.83 17.05 -10.97
CA HIS A 32 -52.20 15.97 -10.20
C HIS A 32 -51.73 16.44 -8.82
N GLN A 33 -51.20 17.66 -8.73
CA GLN A 33 -50.76 18.23 -7.46
C GLN A 33 -51.94 18.50 -6.52
N LEU A 34 -53.04 19.08 -7.02
CA LEU A 34 -54.25 19.32 -6.23
C LEU A 34 -54.97 18.02 -5.85
N ASP A 35 -54.97 16.99 -6.70
CA ASP A 35 -55.54 15.68 -6.38
C ASP A 35 -54.73 14.99 -5.28
N LEU A 36 -53.40 15.09 -5.32
CA LEU A 36 -52.52 14.59 -4.26
C LEU A 36 -52.73 15.35 -2.95
N GLU A 37 -52.85 16.68 -3.01
CA GLU A 37 -53.14 17.53 -1.84
C GLU A 37 -54.48 17.16 -1.21
N LYS A 38 -55.54 17.00 -2.01
CA LYS A 38 -56.86 16.57 -1.54
C LYS A 38 -56.80 15.22 -0.84
N LYS A 39 -56.20 14.21 -1.47
CA LYS A 39 -56.06 12.87 -0.90
C LYS A 39 -55.28 12.89 0.42
N THR A 40 -54.27 13.74 0.51
CA THR A 40 -53.47 13.92 1.74
C THR A 40 -54.32 14.51 2.86
N LEU A 41 -55.09 15.57 2.58
CA LEU A 41 -55.96 16.21 3.57
C LEU A 41 -57.12 15.30 4.02
N GLU A 42 -57.72 14.55 3.10
CA GLU A 42 -58.75 13.55 3.41
C GLU A 42 -58.20 12.47 4.35
N SER A 43 -57.00 11.95 4.05
CA SER A 43 -56.32 10.97 4.90
C SER A 43 -55.94 11.55 6.27
N GLU A 44 -55.54 12.82 6.36
CA GLU A 44 -55.23 13.47 7.64
C GLU A 44 -56.49 13.64 8.50
N LYS A 45 -57.62 14.01 7.89
CA LYS A 45 -58.91 14.12 8.58
C LYS A 45 -59.35 12.77 9.16
N GLU A 46 -59.39 11.73 8.33
CA GLU A 46 -59.80 10.37 8.74
C GLU A 46 -58.95 9.87 9.91
N PHE A 47 -57.64 10.16 9.86
CA PHE A 47 -56.71 9.83 10.93
C PHE A 47 -57.00 10.57 12.24
N VAL A 48 -57.30 11.88 12.19
CA VAL A 48 -57.67 12.67 13.38
C VAL A 48 -58.99 12.18 13.98
N ASP A 49 -60.00 11.91 13.15
CA ASP A 49 -61.30 11.41 13.59
C ASP A 49 -61.17 10.03 14.26
N SER A 50 -60.37 9.14 13.66
CA SER A 50 -60.08 7.83 14.23
C SER A 50 -59.42 7.93 15.61
N LYS A 51 -58.48 8.86 15.82
CA LYS A 51 -57.88 9.08 17.16
C LYS A 51 -58.89 9.55 18.20
N ILE A 52 -59.81 10.44 17.80
CA ILE A 52 -60.84 10.94 18.70
C ILE A 52 -61.78 9.79 19.10
N ALA A 53 -62.13 8.93 18.14
CA ALA A 53 -62.92 7.73 18.41
C ALA A 53 -62.20 6.79 19.40
N GLU A 54 -60.93 6.46 19.15
CA GLU A 54 -60.15 5.59 20.05
C GLU A 54 -60.02 6.18 21.46
N TYR A 55 -59.86 7.50 21.60
CA TYR A 55 -59.84 8.14 22.92
C TYR A 55 -61.19 8.05 23.64
N LYS A 56 -62.31 8.29 22.94
CA LYS A 56 -63.66 8.18 23.54
C LYS A 56 -63.91 6.76 24.05
N GLU A 57 -63.57 5.76 23.24
CA GLU A 57 -63.66 4.35 23.59
C GLU A 57 -62.77 3.98 24.77
N ALA A 58 -61.55 4.51 24.82
CA ALA A 58 -60.67 4.32 25.98
C ALA A 58 -61.30 4.88 27.27
N MET A 59 -61.92 6.07 27.22
CA MET A 59 -62.62 6.64 28.37
C MET A 59 -63.84 5.80 28.78
N TRP A 60 -64.63 5.33 27.81
CA TRP A 60 -65.76 4.45 28.07
C TRP A 60 -65.34 3.09 28.63
N SER A 61 -64.27 2.49 28.11
CA SER A 61 -63.69 1.24 28.61
C SER A 61 -63.20 1.39 30.06
N ILE A 62 -62.49 2.48 30.40
CA ILE A 62 -62.10 2.78 31.80
C ILE A 62 -63.35 2.93 32.68
N GLN A 63 -64.37 3.65 32.19
CA GLN A 63 -65.63 3.82 32.92
C GLN A 63 -66.36 2.48 33.13
N ARG A 64 -66.41 1.59 32.13
CA ARG A 64 -66.98 0.24 32.22
C ARG A 64 -66.21 -0.61 33.24
N ALA A 65 -64.89 -0.56 33.23
CA ALA A 65 -64.03 -1.24 34.18
C ALA A 65 -64.25 -0.76 35.64
N MET A 66 -64.67 0.50 35.83
CA MET A 66 -64.98 1.07 37.16
C MET A 66 -66.42 0.82 37.65
N LEU A 67 -67.42 0.76 36.76
CA LEU A 67 -68.84 0.87 37.14
C LEU A 67 -69.63 -0.44 37.31
N ARG A 68 -69.03 -1.64 37.19
CA ARG A 68 -69.69 -2.97 37.35
C ARG A 68 -71.19 -2.97 36.99
N GLY A 69 -71.50 -2.91 35.69
CA GLY A 69 -72.89 -2.90 35.22
C GLY A 69 -73.08 -3.79 34.01
N SER A 70 -74.00 -4.75 34.13
CA SER A 70 -74.59 -5.58 33.08
C SER A 70 -75.20 -4.72 31.96
N GLY A 71 -74.37 -4.26 31.04
CA GLY A 71 -74.77 -3.81 29.71
C GLY A 71 -74.22 -4.79 28.69
N ASP A 72 -75.00 -5.08 27.64
CA ASP A 72 -74.69 -6.04 26.59
C ASP A 72 -73.19 -6.05 26.24
N LYS A 73 -72.57 -7.23 26.34
CA LYS A 73 -71.22 -7.45 25.81
C LYS A 73 -71.29 -7.20 24.31
N GLU A 74 -70.87 -6.03 23.85
CA GLU A 74 -70.56 -5.84 22.43
C GLU A 74 -69.50 -6.88 22.02
N GLU A 75 -69.69 -7.50 20.87
CA GLU A 75 -68.72 -8.43 20.29
C GLU A 75 -67.41 -7.68 19.99
N GLY A 76 -66.36 -7.88 20.79
CA GLY A 76 -65.03 -7.29 20.56
C GLY A 76 -64.08 -7.37 21.75
N VAL A 77 -62.80 -7.06 21.51
CA VAL A 77 -61.77 -6.97 22.56
C VAL A 77 -61.88 -5.65 23.32
N ASP A 78 -62.04 -5.69 24.65
CA ASP A 78 -62.06 -4.47 25.46
C ASP A 78 -60.66 -3.84 25.57
N LEU A 79 -60.60 -2.50 25.68
CA LEU A 79 -59.33 -1.78 25.67
C LEU A 79 -58.54 -1.89 26.98
N PHE A 80 -59.25 -2.14 28.09
CA PHE A 80 -58.70 -2.33 29.41
C PHE A 80 -59.34 -3.55 30.08
N ALA A 81 -58.52 -4.40 30.72
CA ALA A 81 -59.01 -5.55 31.48
C ALA A 81 -59.87 -5.11 32.67
N ALA A 82 -60.85 -5.95 33.06
CA ALA A 82 -61.62 -5.75 34.28
C ALA A 82 -60.71 -5.73 35.52
N VAL A 83 -60.97 -4.82 36.45
CA VAL A 83 -60.24 -4.74 37.73
C VAL A 83 -60.72 -5.89 38.63
N ASP A 84 -59.79 -6.71 39.14
CA ASP A 84 -60.07 -7.80 40.10
C ASP A 84 -60.85 -7.31 41.33
N ASP A 85 -61.47 -8.23 42.08
CA ASP A 85 -62.39 -8.03 43.22
C ASP A 85 -61.92 -7.16 44.43
N GLY A 86 -60.83 -6.40 44.29
CA GLY A 86 -60.33 -5.44 45.28
C GLY A 86 -60.90 -4.02 45.15
N GLU A 87 -60.54 -3.15 46.13
CA GLU A 87 -60.85 -1.71 46.09
C GLU A 87 -60.28 -1.05 44.81
N VAL A 88 -61.08 -0.17 44.19
CA VAL A 88 -60.67 0.57 43.00
C VAL A 88 -59.50 1.49 43.34
N ASP A 89 -58.33 1.21 42.75
CA ASP A 89 -57.16 2.08 42.85
C ASP A 89 -57.35 3.35 42.01
N PHE A 90 -57.86 4.41 42.63
CA PHE A 90 -58.07 5.70 42.00
C PHE A 90 -56.77 6.36 41.50
N VAL A 91 -55.62 6.06 42.10
CA VAL A 91 -54.33 6.60 41.65
C VAL A 91 -53.96 5.96 40.31
N LYS A 92 -54.10 4.64 40.19
CA LYS A 92 -53.88 3.91 38.95
C LYS A 92 -54.82 4.38 37.83
N VAL A 93 -56.11 4.55 38.14
CA VAL A 93 -57.08 5.07 37.17
C VAL A 93 -56.71 6.49 36.71
N HIS A 94 -56.32 7.37 37.64
CA HIS A 94 -55.88 8.72 37.30
C HIS A 94 -54.68 8.70 36.35
N MET A 95 -53.70 7.85 36.61
CA MET A 95 -52.52 7.69 35.75
C MET A 95 -52.88 7.14 34.36
N MET A 96 -53.82 6.18 34.28
CA MET A 96 -54.34 5.67 33.01
C MET A 96 -55.02 6.77 32.18
N LEU A 97 -55.84 7.61 32.81
CA LEU A 97 -56.48 8.77 32.15
C LEU A 97 -55.45 9.78 31.65
N LEU A 98 -54.43 10.11 32.46
CA LEU A 98 -53.35 11.01 32.05
C LEU A 98 -52.55 10.45 30.87
N ARG A 99 -52.31 9.13 30.85
CA ARG A 99 -51.64 8.45 29.73
C ARG A 99 -52.47 8.50 28.45
N GLU A 100 -53.78 8.27 28.51
CA GLU A 100 -54.65 8.40 27.33
C GLU A 100 -54.73 9.85 26.82
N CYS A 101 -54.75 10.84 27.73
CA CYS A 101 -54.63 12.24 27.35
C CYS A 101 -53.31 12.53 26.60
N ARG A 102 -52.19 11.94 27.06
CA ARG A 102 -50.89 12.05 26.38
C ARG A 102 -50.91 11.36 25.02
N ARG A 103 -51.44 10.14 24.91
CA ARG A 103 -51.59 9.41 23.63
C ARG A 103 -52.37 10.21 22.59
N LEU A 104 -53.49 10.83 23.00
CA LEU A 104 -54.28 11.70 22.12
C LEU A 104 -53.50 12.97 21.70
N LYS A 105 -52.74 13.57 22.63
CA LYS A 105 -51.96 14.79 22.37
C LYS A 105 -50.75 14.55 21.46
N GLU A 106 -49.96 13.52 21.75
CA GLU A 106 -48.78 13.13 20.96
C GLU A 106 -49.21 12.61 19.58
N GLY A 107 -50.30 11.84 19.54
CA GLY A 107 -50.96 11.45 18.30
C GLY A 107 -50.10 10.57 17.41
N LEU A 108 -49.41 9.57 17.98
CA LEU A 108 -48.67 8.57 17.21
C LEU A 108 -49.62 7.79 16.27
N PRO A 109 -49.19 7.46 15.04
CA PRO A 109 -49.98 6.74 14.04
C PRO A 109 -50.72 5.51 14.55
N ILE A 110 -50.03 4.64 15.28
CA ILE A 110 -50.57 3.36 15.73
C ILE A 110 -51.78 3.51 16.68
N TYR A 111 -51.92 4.65 17.36
CA TYR A 111 -53.02 4.89 18.29
C TYR A 111 -54.39 4.86 17.61
N ALA A 112 -54.50 5.40 16.39
CA ALA A 112 -55.73 5.39 15.61
C ALA A 112 -56.20 3.98 15.19
N TYR A 113 -55.32 2.99 15.29
CA TYR A 113 -55.57 1.61 14.88
C TYR A 113 -55.65 0.65 16.08
N ARG A 114 -55.60 1.13 17.34
CA ARG A 114 -55.48 0.31 18.55
C ARG A 114 -56.51 -0.83 18.60
N ARG A 115 -57.83 -0.53 18.55
CA ARG A 115 -58.86 -1.59 18.57
C ARG A 115 -58.75 -2.57 17.40
N ARG A 116 -58.48 -2.06 16.19
CA ARG A 116 -58.33 -2.90 14.98
C ARG A 116 -57.16 -3.87 15.12
N ILE A 117 -56.04 -3.41 15.68
CA ILE A 117 -54.87 -4.24 15.95
C ILE A 117 -55.20 -5.30 17.01
N LEU A 118 -55.82 -4.91 18.14
CA LEU A 118 -56.17 -5.86 19.21
C LEU A 118 -57.15 -6.94 18.74
N ASN A 119 -58.20 -6.57 18.00
CA ASN A 119 -59.15 -7.53 17.43
C ASN A 119 -58.46 -8.49 16.44
N HIS A 120 -57.52 -7.99 15.66
CA HIS A 120 -56.78 -8.82 14.71
C HIS A 120 -55.82 -9.80 15.40
N ILE A 121 -55.13 -9.36 16.46
CA ILE A 121 -54.27 -10.21 17.30
C ILE A 121 -55.11 -11.27 18.04
N PHE A 122 -56.32 -10.92 18.47
CA PHE A 122 -57.21 -11.88 19.12
C PHE A 122 -57.65 -12.99 18.16
N ALA A 123 -57.96 -12.62 16.90
CA ALA A 123 -58.44 -13.55 15.88
C ALA A 123 -57.34 -14.40 15.23
N ASN A 124 -56.08 -13.95 15.23
CA ASN A 124 -54.99 -14.60 14.52
C ASN A 124 -53.84 -14.97 15.46
N GLN A 125 -53.26 -16.16 15.28
CA GLN A 125 -52.10 -16.59 16.08
C GLN A 125 -50.83 -15.80 15.72
N VAL A 126 -50.68 -15.44 14.43
CA VAL A 126 -49.54 -14.70 13.89
C VAL A 126 -50.02 -13.45 13.17
N MET A 127 -49.39 -12.31 13.44
CA MET A 127 -49.61 -11.04 12.75
C MET A 127 -48.29 -10.45 12.27
N ILE A 128 -48.25 -9.96 11.03
CA ILE A 128 -47.16 -9.08 10.58
C ILE A 128 -47.65 -7.64 10.61
N LEU A 129 -47.01 -6.80 11.42
CA LEU A 129 -47.36 -5.38 11.59
C LEU A 129 -46.33 -4.50 10.88
N ILE A 130 -46.72 -3.92 9.73
CA ILE A 130 -45.90 -2.98 9.00
C ILE A 130 -46.24 -1.56 9.40
N GLY A 131 -45.23 -0.76 9.67
CA GLY A 131 -45.38 0.68 9.77
C GLY A 131 -44.03 1.36 9.84
N GLU A 132 -43.94 2.61 9.39
CA GLU A 132 -42.69 3.35 9.42
C GLU A 132 -42.13 3.51 10.84
N THR A 133 -40.82 3.68 10.96
CA THR A 133 -40.21 3.98 12.26
C THR A 133 -40.73 5.32 12.80
N GLY A 134 -41.09 5.36 14.08
CA GLY A 134 -41.75 6.54 14.69
C GLY A 134 -43.28 6.48 14.66
N SER A 135 -43.88 5.44 14.07
CA SER A 135 -45.33 5.21 14.12
C SER A 135 -45.89 4.87 15.50
N GLY A 136 -45.01 4.57 16.47
CA GLY A 136 -45.38 4.11 17.82
C GLY A 136 -45.45 2.60 17.98
N LYS A 137 -45.10 1.84 16.94
CA LYS A 137 -44.98 0.37 16.91
C LYS A 137 -44.43 -0.23 18.21
N SER A 138 -43.16 0.02 18.51
CA SER A 138 -42.41 -0.65 19.59
C SER A 138 -42.79 -0.18 20.99
N THR A 139 -43.33 1.03 21.12
CA THR A 139 -43.67 1.64 22.42
C THR A 139 -45.12 1.40 22.79
N GLN A 140 -46.07 1.58 21.87
CA GLN A 140 -47.50 1.54 22.17
C GLN A 140 -48.08 0.13 22.11
N LEU A 141 -47.64 -0.73 21.18
CA LEU A 141 -48.24 -2.06 21.01
C LEU A 141 -48.14 -2.92 22.27
N VAL A 142 -46.96 -2.98 22.89
CA VAL A 142 -46.75 -3.73 24.15
C VAL A 142 -47.67 -3.23 25.25
N GLN A 143 -47.92 -1.92 25.31
CA GLN A 143 -48.83 -1.33 26.29
C GLN A 143 -50.29 -1.67 25.96
N PHE A 144 -50.69 -1.63 24.68
CA PHE A 144 -52.05 -2.01 24.28
C PHE A 144 -52.38 -3.46 24.67
N LEU A 145 -51.42 -4.37 24.46
CA LEU A 145 -51.54 -5.76 24.88
C LEU A 145 -51.64 -5.90 26.40
N ALA A 146 -50.74 -5.24 27.15
CA ALA A 146 -50.74 -5.26 28.61
C ALA A 146 -52.02 -4.65 29.23
N ASP A 147 -52.61 -3.65 28.56
CA ASP A 147 -53.83 -2.97 28.97
C ASP A 147 -55.07 -3.86 28.75
N SER A 148 -55.20 -4.46 27.57
CA SER A 148 -56.42 -5.15 27.08
C SER A 148 -56.79 -6.45 27.80
N GLY A 149 -55.90 -7.01 28.63
CA GLY A 149 -56.15 -8.30 29.31
C GLY A 149 -56.08 -9.53 28.41
N VAL A 150 -55.88 -9.37 27.10
CA VAL A 150 -55.77 -10.46 26.12
C VAL A 150 -54.52 -11.32 26.34
N ALA A 151 -53.59 -10.89 27.21
CA ALA A 151 -52.40 -11.65 27.60
C ALA A 151 -52.63 -12.74 28.64
N GLY A 152 -53.85 -12.94 29.17
CA GLY A 152 -54.19 -14.13 29.94
C GLY A 152 -53.30 -14.40 31.18
N GLY A 153 -52.64 -13.37 31.71
CA GLY A 153 -51.73 -13.46 32.87
C GLY A 153 -50.26 -13.74 32.56
N GLY A 154 -49.88 -14.07 31.31
CA GLY A 154 -48.48 -14.29 30.93
C GLY A 154 -47.74 -13.03 30.50
N SER A 155 -46.41 -13.14 30.38
CA SER A 155 -45.52 -12.05 29.98
C SER A 155 -45.57 -11.76 28.48
N ILE A 156 -45.37 -10.49 28.13
CA ILE A 156 -45.16 -10.00 26.77
C ILE A 156 -43.67 -9.77 26.57
N ILE A 157 -43.04 -10.50 25.64
CA ILE A 157 -41.63 -10.32 25.31
C ILE A 157 -41.52 -9.57 23.98
N CYS A 158 -40.82 -8.45 23.98
CA CYS A 158 -40.49 -7.68 22.80
C CYS A 158 -38.99 -7.73 22.53
N THR A 159 -38.60 -8.30 21.40
CA THR A 159 -37.20 -8.40 21.00
C THR A 159 -36.78 -7.23 20.14
N GLN A 160 -35.50 -6.87 20.24
CA GLN A 160 -34.83 -5.91 19.39
C GLN A 160 -33.50 -6.50 18.91
N PRO A 161 -33.08 -6.25 17.66
CA PRO A 161 -31.77 -6.68 17.20
C PRO A 161 -30.62 -5.99 17.97
N ARG A 162 -30.86 -4.81 18.55
CA ARG A 162 -29.83 -3.96 19.18
C ARG A 162 -30.04 -3.79 20.69
N LYS A 163 -28.98 -4.03 21.48
CA LYS A 163 -28.95 -3.88 22.95
C LYS A 163 -29.42 -2.50 23.42
N LEU A 164 -28.93 -1.42 22.78
CA LEU A 164 -29.32 -0.04 23.13
C LEU A 164 -30.78 0.27 22.81
N ALA A 165 -31.34 -0.31 21.75
CA ALA A 165 -32.76 -0.14 21.42
C ALA A 165 -33.64 -0.81 22.48
N ALA A 166 -33.33 -2.04 22.89
CA ALA A 166 -34.05 -2.74 23.96
C ALA A 166 -34.06 -1.95 25.29
N ILE A 167 -32.89 -1.46 25.73
CA ILE A 167 -32.77 -0.70 26.98
C ILE A 167 -33.53 0.64 26.89
N SER A 168 -33.35 1.39 25.80
CA SER A 168 -34.00 2.69 25.64
C SER A 168 -35.51 2.59 25.49
N LEU A 169 -36.01 1.55 24.81
CA LEU A 169 -37.45 1.29 24.69
C LEU A 169 -38.07 0.88 26.03
N ALA A 170 -37.40 0.03 26.82
CA ALA A 170 -37.88 -0.33 28.14
C ALA A 170 -38.01 0.90 29.05
N HIS A 171 -36.97 1.73 29.12
CA HIS A 171 -37.01 2.98 29.88
C HIS A 171 -38.11 3.91 29.39
N ARG A 172 -38.28 4.03 28.07
CA ARG A 172 -39.32 4.87 27.48
C ARG A 172 -40.72 4.39 27.81
N VAL A 173 -40.97 3.07 27.74
CA VAL A 173 -42.27 2.48 28.07
C VAL A 173 -42.56 2.57 29.56
N ASP A 174 -41.55 2.41 30.42
CA ASP A 174 -41.66 2.63 31.86
C ASP A 174 -42.06 4.09 32.18
N GLU A 175 -41.41 5.08 31.57
CA GLU A 175 -41.77 6.51 31.70
C GLU A 175 -43.20 6.81 31.19
N GLU A 176 -43.60 6.21 30.07
CA GLU A 176 -44.93 6.41 29.49
C GLU A 176 -46.02 5.76 30.33
N SER A 177 -45.73 4.63 30.97
CA SER A 177 -46.68 3.83 31.75
C SER A 177 -46.58 4.01 33.27
N LYS A 178 -45.75 4.94 33.74
CA LYS A 178 -45.53 5.24 35.15
C LYS A 178 -46.85 5.39 35.93
N GLY A 179 -47.02 4.57 36.96
CA GLY A 179 -48.23 4.54 37.81
C GLY A 179 -49.46 3.85 37.21
N CYS A 180 -49.37 3.30 35.99
CA CYS A 180 -50.45 2.49 35.38
C CYS A 180 -50.31 0.99 35.71
N TYR A 181 -49.10 0.52 36.00
CA TYR A 181 -48.76 -0.86 36.37
C TYR A 181 -48.11 -0.88 37.77
N GLY A 182 -47.98 -2.06 38.38
CA GLY A 182 -47.24 -2.20 39.65
C GLY A 182 -45.75 -1.95 39.46
N ASP A 183 -45.04 -1.62 40.55
CA ASP A 183 -43.59 -1.38 40.51
C ASP A 183 -42.85 -2.58 39.88
N SER A 184 -41.89 -2.30 38.98
CA SER A 184 -41.10 -3.31 38.22
C SER A 184 -41.85 -4.11 37.15
N SER A 185 -42.98 -3.61 36.61
CA SER A 185 -43.73 -4.31 35.55
C SER A 185 -43.09 -4.29 34.15
N VAL A 186 -42.12 -3.38 33.92
CA VAL A 186 -41.37 -3.25 32.67
C VAL A 186 -39.90 -3.51 32.95
N LEU A 187 -39.32 -4.53 32.33
CA LEU A 187 -37.91 -4.88 32.49
C LEU A 187 -37.16 -4.91 31.15
N SER A 188 -35.85 -4.69 31.21
CA SER A 188 -34.93 -4.92 30.08
C SER A 188 -33.86 -5.93 30.44
N TYR A 189 -33.73 -7.00 29.65
CA TYR A 189 -32.62 -7.94 29.76
C TYR A 189 -31.70 -7.78 28.56
N SER A 190 -30.43 -7.49 28.84
CA SER A 190 -29.46 -7.10 27.82
C SER A 190 -28.36 -8.14 27.58
N THR A 191 -28.32 -9.21 28.38
CA THR A 191 -27.27 -10.24 28.32
C THR A 191 -27.82 -11.65 28.49
N LEU A 192 -28.61 -11.91 29.53
CA LEU A 192 -29.19 -13.22 29.80
C LEU A 192 -30.59 -13.05 30.40
N LEU A 193 -31.56 -13.83 29.90
CA LEU A 193 -32.88 -13.95 30.51
C LEU A 193 -32.80 -15.04 31.56
N SER A 194 -32.92 -14.68 32.84
CA SER A 194 -32.98 -15.67 33.92
C SER A 194 -34.37 -16.27 34.00
N SER A 195 -34.45 -17.60 34.11
CA SER A 195 -35.69 -18.36 34.36
C SER A 195 -36.35 -18.10 35.72
N GLN A 196 -35.69 -17.35 36.63
CA GLN A 196 -36.30 -16.92 37.88
C GLN A 196 -37.34 -15.82 37.64
N GLY A 197 -38.57 -16.26 37.34
CA GLY A 197 -39.80 -15.51 37.55
C GLY A 197 -40.19 -14.54 36.43
N PHE A 198 -40.91 -15.03 35.42
CA PHE A 198 -41.77 -14.23 34.52
C PHE A 198 -42.99 -13.65 35.29
N GLY A 199 -42.75 -12.99 36.43
CA GLY A 199 -43.79 -12.31 37.22
C GLY A 199 -44.15 -10.92 36.67
N THR A 200 -43.49 -10.48 35.59
CA THR A 200 -43.63 -9.14 35.01
C THR A 200 -44.45 -9.16 33.71
N LYS A 201 -45.17 -8.06 33.44
CA LYS A 201 -46.08 -7.99 32.28
C LYS A 201 -45.38 -7.70 30.96
N ILE A 202 -44.30 -6.90 30.95
CA ILE A 202 -43.61 -6.47 29.71
C ILE A 202 -42.09 -6.61 29.86
N ILE A 203 -41.47 -7.33 28.93
CA ILE A 203 -40.03 -7.59 28.91
C ILE A 203 -39.47 -7.17 27.55
N PHE A 204 -38.47 -6.29 27.56
CA PHE A 204 -37.65 -5.98 26.39
C PHE A 204 -36.34 -6.74 26.45
N THR A 205 -35.96 -7.36 25.33
CA THR A 205 -34.73 -8.14 25.26
C THR A 205 -34.13 -8.11 23.85
N THR A 206 -32.99 -8.75 23.64
CA THR A 206 -32.44 -8.93 22.30
C THR A 206 -32.86 -10.26 21.71
N ASP A 207 -32.88 -10.34 20.38
CA ASP A 207 -33.21 -11.57 19.64
C ASP A 207 -32.32 -12.74 20.08
N SER A 208 -31.02 -12.47 20.33
CA SER A 208 -30.06 -13.47 20.81
C SER A 208 -30.38 -13.99 22.20
N CYS A 209 -30.83 -13.13 23.12
CA CYS A 209 -31.18 -13.52 24.49
C CYS A 209 -32.44 -14.38 24.50
N LEU A 210 -33.47 -13.99 23.74
CA LEU A 210 -34.69 -14.81 23.64
C LEU A 210 -34.41 -16.14 22.94
N LEU A 211 -33.61 -16.14 21.87
CA LEU A 211 -33.19 -17.35 21.18
C LEU A 211 -32.49 -18.33 22.13
N HIS A 212 -31.55 -17.84 22.93
CA HIS A 212 -30.85 -18.65 23.95
C HIS A 212 -31.82 -19.19 25.02
N TYR A 213 -32.75 -18.35 25.51
CA TYR A 213 -33.81 -18.79 26.42
C TYR A 213 -34.65 -19.92 25.82
N CYS A 214 -35.09 -19.78 24.56
CA CYS A 214 -35.89 -20.80 23.86
C CYS A 214 -35.12 -22.11 23.59
N MET A 215 -33.78 -22.09 23.63
CA MET A 215 -32.95 -23.29 23.50
C MET A 215 -32.83 -24.05 24.83
N SER A 216 -32.94 -23.34 25.95
CA SER A 216 -32.85 -23.92 27.30
C SER A 216 -34.22 -24.33 27.86
N ASP A 217 -35.27 -23.54 27.62
CA ASP A 217 -36.65 -23.83 28.01
C ASP A 217 -37.44 -24.38 26.82
N VAL A 218 -37.95 -25.60 26.98
CA VAL A 218 -38.66 -26.34 25.92
C VAL A 218 -40.08 -25.82 25.70
N ASN A 219 -40.73 -25.22 26.70
CA ASN A 219 -42.17 -24.96 26.64
C ASN A 219 -42.55 -23.48 26.54
N LEU A 220 -41.65 -22.54 26.82
CA LEU A 220 -41.94 -21.10 26.89
C LEU A 220 -43.07 -20.80 27.89
N ASP A 221 -43.02 -21.48 29.05
CA ASP A 221 -44.07 -21.40 30.05
C ASP A 221 -44.13 -20.00 30.67
N GLY A 222 -45.33 -19.47 30.86
CA GLY A 222 -45.56 -18.12 31.38
C GLY A 222 -45.43 -16.99 30.34
N ILE A 223 -45.13 -17.29 29.08
CA ILE A 223 -45.11 -16.31 27.98
C ILE A 223 -46.39 -16.44 27.15
N SER A 224 -47.05 -15.31 26.88
CA SER A 224 -48.28 -15.28 26.05
C SER A 224 -48.08 -14.57 24.71
N TYR A 225 -47.20 -13.57 24.67
CA TYR A 225 -46.88 -12.83 23.45
C TYR A 225 -45.38 -12.77 23.22
N ILE A 226 -44.97 -13.10 22.00
CA ILE A 226 -43.65 -12.77 21.49
C ILE A 226 -43.80 -11.75 20.38
N ILE A 227 -43.08 -10.64 20.50
CA ILE A 227 -43.04 -9.56 19.54
C ILE A 227 -41.62 -9.47 19.02
N ILE A 228 -41.44 -9.68 17.72
CA ILE A 228 -40.15 -9.56 17.05
C ILE A 228 -40.15 -8.24 16.30
N ASP A 229 -39.44 -7.25 16.83
CA ASP A 229 -39.40 -5.91 16.24
C ASP A 229 -38.17 -5.70 15.35
N GLU A 230 -38.29 -4.74 14.43
CA GLU A 230 -37.29 -4.44 13.41
C GLU A 230 -36.90 -5.68 12.58
N ALA A 231 -37.84 -6.59 12.31
CA ALA A 231 -37.61 -7.86 11.59
C ALA A 231 -37.05 -7.67 10.16
N HIS A 232 -37.13 -6.46 9.62
CA HIS A 232 -36.52 -6.08 8.35
C HIS A 232 -34.98 -6.02 8.38
N GLU A 233 -34.33 -5.97 9.56
CA GLU A 233 -32.87 -6.11 9.65
C GLU A 233 -32.41 -7.54 9.29
N ARG A 234 -33.33 -8.52 9.33
CA ARG A 234 -33.09 -9.93 8.94
C ARG A 234 -31.77 -10.47 9.49
N SER A 235 -31.55 -10.27 10.79
CA SER A 235 -30.36 -10.76 11.48
C SER A 235 -30.39 -12.28 11.60
N LEU A 236 -29.21 -12.89 11.75
CA LEU A 236 -29.09 -14.34 11.91
C LEU A 236 -29.89 -14.85 13.12
N ASN A 237 -29.86 -14.11 14.23
CA ASN A 237 -30.59 -14.49 15.44
C ASN A 237 -32.10 -14.39 15.24
N THR A 238 -32.57 -13.34 14.55
CA THR A 238 -33.99 -13.13 14.26
C THR A 238 -34.56 -14.28 13.43
N ASP A 239 -33.87 -14.65 12.34
CA ASP A 239 -34.32 -15.72 11.44
C ASP A 239 -34.36 -17.08 12.14
N LEU A 240 -33.33 -17.41 12.96
CA LEU A 240 -33.32 -18.64 13.75
C LEU A 240 -34.43 -18.67 14.82
N LEU A 241 -34.66 -17.53 15.49
CA LEU A 241 -35.72 -17.38 16.48
C LEU A 241 -37.11 -17.55 15.84
N LEU A 242 -37.35 -16.95 14.67
CA LEU A 242 -38.60 -17.11 13.91
C LEU A 242 -38.86 -18.57 13.56
N ALA A 243 -37.85 -19.29 13.08
CA ALA A 243 -37.96 -20.70 12.76
C ALA A 243 -38.28 -21.57 14.00
N MET A 244 -37.65 -21.28 15.14
CA MET A 244 -37.96 -21.95 16.41
C MET A 244 -39.39 -21.70 16.88
N ILE A 245 -39.81 -20.42 16.87
CA ILE A 245 -41.16 -20.05 17.30
C ILE A 245 -42.19 -20.67 16.35
N LYS A 246 -41.95 -20.70 15.03
CA LYS A 246 -42.86 -21.32 14.06
C LYS A 246 -43.19 -22.77 14.45
N LYS A 247 -42.18 -23.56 14.84
CA LYS A 247 -42.39 -24.92 15.32
C LYS A 247 -43.19 -24.95 16.63
N LYS A 248 -42.88 -24.05 17.56
CA LYS A 248 -43.55 -23.96 18.87
C LYS A 248 -45.00 -23.45 18.82
N LEU A 249 -45.36 -22.65 17.83
CA LEU A 249 -46.74 -22.20 17.64
C LEU A 249 -47.70 -23.37 17.36
N LEU A 250 -47.21 -24.48 16.80
CA LEU A 250 -48.00 -25.70 16.62
C LEU A 250 -48.29 -26.42 17.95
N ASP A 251 -47.34 -26.35 18.89
CA ASP A 251 -47.45 -26.98 20.21
C ASP A 251 -48.23 -26.09 21.21
N ARG A 252 -48.11 -24.76 21.09
CA ARG A 252 -48.69 -23.74 21.98
C ARG A 252 -49.68 -22.86 21.23
N LEU A 253 -50.93 -23.32 21.10
CA LEU A 253 -52.03 -22.59 20.44
C LEU A 253 -52.45 -21.31 21.20
N ASP A 254 -52.05 -21.18 22.46
CA ASP A 254 -52.24 -19.99 23.29
C ASP A 254 -51.18 -18.92 23.04
N LEU A 255 -49.99 -19.29 22.56
CA LEU A 255 -48.91 -18.37 22.22
C LEU A 255 -49.27 -17.55 20.97
N ARG A 256 -48.99 -16.25 21.02
CA ARG A 256 -49.19 -15.31 19.91
C ARG A 256 -47.87 -14.71 19.47
N LEU A 257 -47.66 -14.63 18.16
CA LEU A 257 -46.47 -14.03 17.53
C LEU A 257 -46.85 -12.77 16.76
N ILE A 258 -46.14 -11.67 17.03
CA ILE A 258 -46.26 -10.43 16.27
C ILE A 258 -44.90 -10.08 15.68
N ILE A 259 -44.84 -9.95 14.35
CA ILE A 259 -43.61 -9.61 13.63
C ILE A 259 -43.75 -8.18 13.14
N MET A 260 -42.91 -7.28 13.63
CA MET A 260 -42.97 -5.86 13.30
C MET A 260 -41.87 -5.48 12.34
N SER A 261 -42.26 -4.80 11.26
CA SER A 261 -41.36 -4.38 10.20
C SER A 261 -41.62 -2.94 9.77
N ALA A 262 -40.59 -2.29 9.22
CA ALA A 262 -40.68 -0.97 8.62
C ALA A 262 -40.72 -1.04 7.08
N THR A 263 -40.52 -2.21 6.48
CA THR A 263 -40.36 -2.41 5.03
C THR A 263 -41.43 -3.33 4.45
N ALA A 264 -41.56 -3.31 3.13
CA ALA A 264 -42.48 -4.15 2.36
C ALA A 264 -42.03 -5.61 2.18
N ASP A 265 -40.89 -6.04 2.74
CA ASP A 265 -40.45 -7.46 2.72
C ASP A 265 -41.29 -8.38 3.64
N ALA A 266 -42.47 -7.90 4.03
CA ALA A 266 -43.42 -8.65 4.85
C ALA A 266 -44.07 -9.80 4.08
N ASP A 267 -44.12 -9.74 2.75
CA ASP A 267 -44.74 -10.78 1.94
C ASP A 267 -44.03 -12.12 2.09
N ARG A 268 -42.68 -12.12 2.12
CA ARG A 268 -41.88 -13.33 2.37
C ARG A 268 -42.13 -13.90 3.76
N LEU A 269 -42.20 -13.03 4.76
CA LEU A 269 -42.51 -13.43 6.13
C LEU A 269 -43.94 -13.98 6.24
N ALA A 270 -44.89 -13.39 5.52
CA ALA A 270 -46.28 -13.84 5.50
C ALA A 270 -46.40 -15.23 4.89
N GLU A 271 -45.76 -15.46 3.74
CA GLU A 271 -45.67 -16.76 3.09
C GLU A 271 -45.03 -17.81 4.01
N TYR A 272 -43.91 -17.46 4.66
CA TYR A 272 -43.22 -18.34 5.60
C TYR A 272 -44.10 -18.75 6.79
N PHE A 273 -44.98 -17.86 7.28
CA PHE A 273 -45.95 -18.15 8.34
C PHE A 273 -47.34 -18.51 7.80
N TYR A 274 -47.39 -19.37 6.78
CA TYR A 274 -48.62 -19.97 6.24
C TYR A 274 -49.62 -18.95 5.64
N GLY A 275 -49.12 -17.87 5.05
CA GLY A 275 -49.94 -16.81 4.47
C GLY A 275 -50.62 -15.93 5.54
N CYS A 276 -49.95 -15.67 6.65
CA CYS A 276 -50.53 -14.87 7.74
C CYS A 276 -50.85 -13.43 7.29
N GLN A 277 -51.82 -12.80 7.96
CA GLN A 277 -52.30 -11.49 7.53
C GLN A 277 -51.31 -10.37 7.89
N ILE A 278 -51.11 -9.48 6.93
CA ILE A 278 -50.29 -8.26 7.05
C ILE A 278 -51.19 -7.09 7.44
N PHE A 279 -50.84 -6.41 8.53
CA PHE A 279 -51.52 -5.19 8.99
C PHE A 279 -50.63 -3.97 8.75
N HIS A 280 -51.14 -3.00 7.99
CA HIS A 280 -50.41 -1.77 7.69
C HIS A 280 -50.88 -0.60 8.56
N VAL A 281 -49.94 -0.01 9.30
CA VAL A 281 -50.09 1.27 9.98
C VAL A 281 -49.51 2.35 9.09
N ARG A 282 -50.38 3.14 8.46
CA ARG A 282 -49.96 4.31 7.67
C ARG A 282 -49.26 5.31 8.59
N GLY A 283 -48.04 5.71 8.23
CA GLY A 283 -47.21 6.62 9.02
C GLY A 283 -47.67 8.08 8.97
N ARG A 284 -46.93 8.93 9.69
CA ARG A 284 -47.09 10.39 9.73
C ARG A 284 -45.78 11.07 9.32
N THR A 285 -45.03 10.50 8.37
CA THR A 285 -43.85 11.18 7.85
C THR A 285 -44.28 12.38 7.04
N PHE A 286 -43.66 13.52 7.33
CA PHE A 286 -43.77 14.68 6.47
C PHE A 286 -43.09 14.40 5.12
N PRO A 287 -43.54 15.05 4.04
CA PRO A 287 -42.96 14.84 2.72
C PRO A 287 -41.45 15.14 2.73
N VAL A 288 -40.67 14.25 2.10
CA VAL A 288 -39.23 14.42 1.88
C VAL A 288 -38.98 14.62 0.39
N GLU A 289 -38.41 15.75 0.02
CA GLU A 289 -37.98 16.00 -1.35
C GLU A 289 -36.68 15.23 -1.63
N ILE A 290 -36.69 14.35 -2.65
CA ILE A 290 -35.50 13.60 -3.07
C ILE A 290 -34.81 14.37 -4.19
N LYS A 291 -33.51 14.65 -4.01
CA LYS A 291 -32.65 15.26 -5.03
C LYS A 291 -31.50 14.32 -5.37
N TYR A 292 -31.36 13.97 -6.65
CA TYR A 292 -30.24 13.18 -7.16
C TYR A 292 -29.14 14.13 -7.66
N VAL A 293 -27.96 14.07 -7.03
CA VAL A 293 -26.81 14.95 -7.29
C VAL A 293 -25.56 14.09 -7.53
N PRO A 294 -25.42 13.46 -8.72
CA PRO A 294 -24.28 12.60 -9.02
C PRO A 294 -22.96 13.37 -9.20
N ASP A 295 -23.01 14.68 -9.50
CA ASP A 295 -21.84 15.54 -9.62
C ASP A 295 -21.97 16.77 -8.70
N VAL A 296 -21.36 16.67 -7.52
CA VAL A 296 -21.35 17.75 -6.52
C VAL A 296 -20.51 18.95 -6.99
N SER A 297 -19.54 18.73 -7.89
CA SER A 297 -18.66 19.79 -8.38
C SER A 297 -19.41 20.80 -9.28
N ALA A 298 -20.42 20.34 -10.02
CA ALA A 298 -21.32 21.18 -10.80
C ALA A 298 -22.21 22.07 -9.91
N GLU A 299 -22.70 21.57 -8.77
CA GLU A 299 -23.46 22.38 -7.81
C GLU A 299 -22.57 23.35 -7.03
N ALA A 300 -21.32 22.95 -6.74
CA ALA A 300 -20.33 23.78 -6.04
C ALA A 300 -19.78 24.93 -6.90
N SER A 301 -19.86 24.83 -8.23
CA SER A 301 -19.41 25.89 -9.15
C SER A 301 -20.48 26.95 -9.41
N LEU A 302 -21.76 26.63 -9.22
CA LEU A 302 -22.88 27.59 -9.29
C LEU A 302 -23.02 28.46 -8.03
N ASN A 303 -22.57 27.97 -6.89
CA ASN A 303 -22.62 28.68 -5.62
C ASN A 303 -21.17 28.99 -5.20
N SER A 304 -20.78 30.26 -5.09
CA SER A 304 -19.41 30.69 -4.81
C SER A 304 -18.83 30.10 -3.51
N VAL A 305 -18.29 28.88 -3.57
CA VAL A 305 -17.63 28.19 -2.47
C VAL A 305 -16.13 28.17 -2.76
N PRO A 306 -15.26 28.60 -1.83
CA PRO A 306 -13.83 28.51 -2.02
C PRO A 306 -13.42 27.05 -2.19
N SER A 307 -12.70 26.77 -3.27
CA SER A 307 -12.10 25.48 -3.59
C SER A 307 -11.27 24.99 -2.41
N ILE A 308 -11.70 23.87 -1.81
CA ILE A 308 -10.90 23.14 -0.83
C ILE A 308 -9.60 22.76 -1.54
N SER A 309 -8.47 23.22 -1.00
CA SER A 309 -7.15 22.95 -1.55
C SER A 309 -6.97 21.45 -1.74
N SER A 310 -6.53 21.06 -2.94
CA SER A 310 -6.20 19.70 -3.33
C SER A 310 -5.00 19.18 -2.52
N VAL A 311 -5.23 18.84 -1.27
CA VAL A 311 -4.33 17.96 -0.52
C VAL A 311 -4.64 16.56 -1.01
N ALA A 312 -3.64 15.90 -1.59
CA ALA A 312 -3.73 14.49 -2.01
C ALA A 312 -4.09 13.63 -0.79
N SER A 313 -5.38 13.40 -0.58
CA SER A 313 -5.89 12.64 0.56
C SER A 313 -6.00 11.17 0.18
N SER A 314 -5.62 10.28 1.09
CA SER A 314 -5.73 8.82 0.97
C SER A 314 -7.17 8.29 1.09
N THR A 315 -8.18 9.15 0.88
CA THR A 315 -9.60 8.89 1.15
C THR A 315 -10.40 8.86 -0.15
N ALA A 316 -11.46 8.06 -0.22
CA ALA A 316 -12.25 7.88 -1.45
C ALA A 316 -13.01 9.15 -1.87
N SER A 317 -13.17 9.37 -3.18
CA SER A 317 -13.77 10.59 -3.77
C SER A 317 -15.13 10.96 -3.16
N TYR A 318 -16.02 9.97 -2.98
CA TYR A 318 -17.38 10.19 -2.46
C TYR A 318 -17.41 10.80 -1.04
N VAL A 319 -16.36 10.60 -0.23
CA VAL A 319 -16.31 11.14 1.14
C VAL A 319 -16.16 12.66 1.09
N THR A 320 -15.34 13.14 0.15
CA THR A 320 -15.17 14.56 -0.11
C THR A 320 -16.48 15.16 -0.64
N ASP A 321 -17.17 14.46 -1.54
CA ASP A 321 -18.45 14.89 -2.11
C ASP A 321 -19.54 15.04 -1.03
N VAL A 322 -19.59 14.10 -0.05
CA VAL A 322 -20.47 14.21 1.12
C VAL A 322 -20.16 15.46 1.94
N VAL A 323 -18.89 15.72 2.27
CA VAL A 323 -18.50 16.91 3.04
C VAL A 323 -18.82 18.21 2.29
N GLN A 324 -18.59 18.23 0.97
CA GLN A 324 -18.94 19.37 0.12
C GLN A 324 -20.45 19.63 0.10
N MET A 325 -21.27 18.58 -0.09
CA MET A 325 -22.72 18.70 -0.05
C MET A 325 -23.22 19.19 1.32
N VAL A 326 -22.66 18.68 2.42
CA VAL A 326 -22.97 19.17 3.78
C VAL A 326 -22.68 20.67 3.91
N ASN A 327 -21.58 21.17 3.33
CA ASN A 327 -21.25 22.59 3.32
C ASN A 327 -22.23 23.42 2.48
N ILE A 328 -22.65 22.92 1.32
CA ILE A 328 -23.68 23.57 0.48
C ILE A 328 -25.00 23.69 1.26
N ILE A 329 -25.46 22.60 1.87
CA ILE A 329 -26.68 22.58 2.69
C ILE A 329 -26.54 23.52 3.89
N HIS A 330 -25.40 23.50 4.59
CA HIS A 330 -25.17 24.34 5.76
C HIS A 330 -25.34 25.84 5.48
N LYS A 331 -24.88 26.29 4.30
CA LYS A 331 -24.91 27.71 3.88
C LYS A 331 -26.24 28.13 3.26
N ASN A 332 -26.87 27.26 2.48
CA ASN A 332 -27.97 27.66 1.60
C ASN A 332 -29.35 27.26 2.11
N GLU A 333 -29.45 26.21 2.93
CA GLU A 333 -30.73 25.72 3.43
C GLU A 333 -31.09 26.34 4.78
N GLU A 334 -32.38 26.37 5.11
CA GLU A 334 -32.91 26.88 6.39
C GLU A 334 -32.48 26.03 7.59
N GLU A 335 -32.81 26.47 8.81
CA GLU A 335 -32.56 25.71 10.04
C GLU A 335 -33.04 24.25 9.98
N GLY A 336 -32.23 23.37 10.57
CA GLY A 336 -32.46 21.92 10.59
C GLY A 336 -31.13 21.16 10.68
N ALA A 337 -31.11 20.05 11.41
CA ALA A 337 -29.93 19.21 11.52
C ALA A 337 -29.67 18.43 10.22
N ILE A 338 -28.38 18.21 9.94
CA ILE A 338 -27.91 17.46 8.77
C ILE A 338 -27.44 16.08 9.23
N LEU A 339 -27.91 15.02 8.57
CA LEU A 339 -27.47 13.64 8.78
C LEU A 339 -26.82 13.11 7.49
N ALA A 340 -25.52 12.85 7.55
CA ALA A 340 -24.73 12.44 6.39
C ALA A 340 -24.22 11.00 6.56
N PHE A 341 -24.50 10.14 5.58
CA PHE A 341 -24.10 8.73 5.59
C PHE A 341 -22.74 8.51 4.91
N LEU A 342 -21.84 7.80 5.60
CA LEU A 342 -20.52 7.37 5.17
C LEU A 342 -20.33 5.89 5.52
N THR A 343 -19.28 5.25 5.00
CA THR A 343 -19.19 3.77 5.06
C THR A 343 -18.39 3.26 6.25
N SER A 344 -17.45 4.04 6.78
CA SER A 344 -16.53 3.58 7.83
C SER A 344 -16.25 4.61 8.92
N GLN A 345 -15.76 4.14 10.07
CA GLN A 345 -15.31 4.99 11.18
C GLN A 345 -14.28 6.02 10.72
N LEU A 346 -13.28 5.59 9.96
CA LEU A 346 -12.19 6.45 9.51
C LEU A 346 -12.72 7.61 8.65
N GLU A 347 -13.68 7.32 7.78
CA GLU A 347 -14.34 8.33 6.94
C GLU A 347 -15.17 9.30 7.78
N VAL A 348 -15.92 8.80 8.76
CA VAL A 348 -16.72 9.62 9.67
C VAL A 348 -15.85 10.55 10.51
N GLU A 349 -14.79 10.03 11.14
CA GLU A 349 -13.88 10.84 11.95
C GLU A 349 -13.14 11.87 11.09
N TRP A 350 -12.67 11.48 9.90
CA TRP A 350 -12.05 12.41 8.94
C TRP A 350 -13.00 13.51 8.47
N ALA A 351 -14.26 13.20 8.18
CA ALA A 351 -15.26 14.18 7.81
C ALA A 351 -15.56 15.16 8.96
N CYS A 352 -15.60 14.67 10.20
CA CYS A 352 -15.74 15.50 11.38
C CYS A 352 -14.56 16.46 11.59
N GLU A 353 -13.33 16.02 11.32
CA GLU A 353 -12.12 16.86 11.42
C GLU A 353 -12.01 17.87 10.27
N THR A 354 -12.49 17.50 9.08
CA THR A 354 -12.41 18.33 7.86
C THR A 354 -13.43 19.46 7.85
N PHE A 355 -14.62 19.24 8.40
CA PHE A 355 -15.66 20.26 8.46
C PHE A 355 -15.50 21.13 9.72
N SER A 356 -15.32 22.43 9.56
CA SER A 356 -15.26 23.39 10.69
C SER A 356 -15.98 24.68 10.35
N ASP A 357 -16.97 25.05 11.18
CA ASP A 357 -17.69 26.32 11.13
C ASP A 357 -18.12 26.73 12.55
N PRO A 358 -17.96 28.02 12.96
CA PRO A 358 -18.36 28.48 14.30
C PRO A 358 -19.83 28.26 14.64
N ASN A 359 -20.71 28.27 13.62
CA ASN A 359 -22.16 28.14 13.74
C ASN A 359 -22.64 26.70 13.60
N ALA A 360 -21.73 25.72 13.56
CA ALA A 360 -22.06 24.30 13.50
C ALA A 360 -21.55 23.53 14.73
N VAL A 361 -22.22 22.43 15.04
CA VAL A 361 -21.74 21.39 15.97
C VAL A 361 -21.65 20.09 15.20
N VAL A 362 -20.43 19.64 14.97
CA VAL A 362 -20.14 18.43 14.19
C VAL A 362 -19.98 17.25 15.14
N LEU A 363 -20.73 16.16 14.89
CA LEU A 363 -20.76 14.98 15.76
C LEU A 363 -20.57 13.69 14.94
N PRO A 364 -19.69 12.78 15.38
CA PRO A 364 -19.56 11.46 14.77
C PRO A 364 -20.64 10.51 15.29
N MET A 365 -21.08 9.56 14.45
CA MET A 365 -22.00 8.49 14.85
C MET A 365 -21.65 7.16 14.16
N HIS A 366 -20.89 6.30 14.84
CA HIS A 366 -20.53 4.96 14.38
C HIS A 366 -20.48 3.95 15.53
N GLY A 367 -20.55 2.65 15.22
CA GLY A 367 -20.71 1.57 16.22
C GLY A 367 -19.56 1.37 17.21
N LYS A 368 -18.44 2.10 17.09
CA LYS A 368 -17.31 2.04 18.05
C LYS A 368 -17.29 3.18 19.06
N LEU A 369 -18.27 4.09 19.02
CA LEU A 369 -18.42 5.15 20.02
C LEU A 369 -18.97 4.59 21.33
N SER A 370 -18.53 5.15 22.46
CA SER A 370 -19.09 4.85 23.77
C SER A 370 -20.54 5.35 23.89
N SER A 371 -21.33 4.79 24.80
CA SER A 371 -22.71 5.21 25.04
C SER A 371 -22.83 6.71 25.35
N LEU A 372 -21.88 7.26 26.10
CA LEU A 372 -21.82 8.69 26.42
C LEU A 372 -21.59 9.56 25.18
N GLU A 373 -20.69 9.14 24.28
CA GLU A 373 -20.41 9.84 23.01
C GLU A 373 -21.61 9.76 22.07
N GLN A 374 -22.23 8.58 21.93
CA GLN A 374 -23.43 8.41 21.12
C GLN A 374 -24.59 9.28 21.63
N ASN A 375 -24.71 9.44 22.95
CA ASN A 375 -25.76 10.28 23.54
C ASN A 375 -25.65 11.77 23.20
N LEU A 376 -24.50 12.26 22.70
CA LEU A 376 -24.34 13.65 22.28
C LEU A 376 -25.24 14.01 21.09
N VAL A 377 -25.51 13.06 20.18
CA VAL A 377 -26.34 13.34 19.00
C VAL A 377 -27.80 13.66 19.34
N PHE A 378 -28.27 13.22 20.51
CA PHE A 378 -29.63 13.48 21.02
C PHE A 378 -29.75 14.81 21.78
N LYS A 379 -28.65 15.49 22.08
CA LYS A 379 -28.68 16.80 22.75
C LYS A 379 -29.08 17.91 21.76
N SER A 380 -29.70 18.95 22.30
CA SER A 380 -30.03 20.18 21.57
C SER A 380 -28.90 21.21 21.70
N TYR A 381 -28.58 21.90 20.61
CA TYR A 381 -27.50 22.90 20.55
C TYR A 381 -28.07 24.25 20.06
N PRO A 382 -28.57 25.11 20.96
CA PRO A 382 -29.21 26.36 20.58
C PRO A 382 -28.27 27.28 19.78
N GLY A 383 -28.79 27.89 18.72
CA GLY A 383 -28.03 28.85 17.90
C GLY A 383 -26.94 28.25 17.01
N LYS A 384 -26.81 26.92 16.95
CA LYS A 384 -25.86 26.23 16.07
C LYS A 384 -26.53 25.09 15.30
N ARG A 385 -26.13 24.90 14.04
CA ARG A 385 -26.60 23.77 13.23
C ARG A 385 -25.90 22.48 13.67
N LYS A 386 -26.68 21.46 14.01
CA LYS A 386 -26.16 20.12 14.31
C LYS A 386 -25.88 19.37 13.01
N ILE A 387 -24.65 18.88 12.85
CA ILE A 387 -24.19 18.13 11.67
C ILE A 387 -23.66 16.79 12.16
N ILE A 388 -24.22 15.70 11.64
CA ILE A 388 -23.94 14.35 12.10
C ILE A 388 -23.42 13.53 10.92
N PHE A 389 -22.15 13.15 10.99
CA PHE A 389 -21.58 12.17 10.07
C PHE A 389 -21.74 10.78 10.67
N CYS A 390 -22.34 9.85 9.93
CA CYS A 390 -22.75 8.57 10.46
C CYS A 390 -22.50 7.40 9.52
N THR A 391 -22.42 6.21 10.09
CA THR A 391 -22.53 4.93 9.35
C THR A 391 -24.00 4.49 9.29
N ASN A 392 -24.28 3.29 8.77
CA ASN A 392 -25.62 2.68 8.78
C ASN A 392 -26.26 2.54 10.19
N ILE A 393 -25.54 2.82 11.28
CA ILE A 393 -26.10 2.86 12.63
C ILE A 393 -27.31 3.81 12.78
N ALA A 394 -27.33 4.92 12.03
CA ALA A 394 -28.43 5.90 12.08
C ALA A 394 -29.58 5.57 11.09
N GLU A 395 -29.44 4.50 10.30
CA GLU A 395 -30.39 4.09 9.26
C GLU A 395 -31.69 3.54 9.83
N THR A 396 -31.63 2.74 10.89
CA THR A 396 -32.75 2.08 11.61
C THR A 396 -32.69 2.38 13.12
N SER A 397 -33.77 2.07 13.85
CA SER A 397 -33.86 2.00 15.33
C SER A 397 -33.61 3.25 16.21
N LEU A 398 -32.99 4.34 15.73
CA LEU A 398 -32.74 5.56 16.54
C LEU A 398 -33.44 6.79 15.96
N THR A 399 -34.20 7.55 16.77
CA THR A 399 -34.83 8.80 16.33
C THR A 399 -34.04 10.00 16.82
N ILE A 400 -33.24 10.61 15.93
CA ILE A 400 -32.53 11.85 16.23
C ILE A 400 -33.49 13.02 15.98
N LYS A 401 -33.72 13.82 17.01
CA LYS A 401 -34.58 15.01 16.90
C LYS A 401 -33.92 16.07 16.01
N ASP A 402 -34.76 16.78 15.26
CA ASP A 402 -34.46 17.97 14.46
C ASP A 402 -33.74 17.73 13.12
N VAL A 403 -33.62 16.48 12.66
CA VAL A 403 -33.06 16.16 11.34
C VAL A 403 -34.03 16.58 10.24
N LYS A 404 -33.60 17.51 9.38
CA LYS A 404 -34.36 18.02 8.22
C LYS A 404 -33.67 17.70 6.90
N TYR A 405 -32.36 17.49 6.91
CA TYR A 405 -31.56 17.24 5.72
C TYR A 405 -30.78 15.92 5.85
N VAL A 406 -30.86 15.09 4.83
CA VAL A 406 -30.08 13.84 4.72
C VAL A 406 -29.16 13.91 3.51
N VAL A 407 -27.90 13.52 3.69
CA VAL A 407 -26.94 13.31 2.58
C VAL A 407 -26.64 11.82 2.51
N ASP A 408 -26.98 11.18 1.39
CA ASP A 408 -26.81 9.74 1.18
C ASP A 408 -25.84 9.47 0.04
N CYS A 409 -24.70 8.85 0.36
CA CYS A 409 -23.72 8.41 -0.63
C CYS A 409 -24.13 7.12 -1.37
N GLY A 410 -25.18 6.42 -0.92
CA GLY A 410 -25.65 5.18 -1.54
C GLY A 410 -24.79 3.95 -1.23
N LEU A 411 -23.79 4.08 -0.37
CA LEU A 411 -22.84 3.02 -0.04
C LEU A 411 -22.94 2.59 1.43
N ALA A 412 -22.58 1.34 1.68
CA ALA A 412 -22.36 0.79 3.01
C ALA A 412 -21.22 -0.23 2.97
N LYS A 413 -20.51 -0.37 4.09
CA LYS A 413 -19.45 -1.37 4.24
C LYS A 413 -20.02 -2.57 4.98
N GLU A 414 -20.08 -3.72 4.31
CA GLU A 414 -20.68 -4.95 4.85
C GLU A 414 -19.67 -6.10 4.89
N TYR A 415 -19.77 -6.95 5.92
CA TYR A 415 -19.04 -8.21 6.01
C TYR A 415 -19.71 -9.26 5.13
N ARG A 416 -18.93 -9.94 4.28
CA ARG A 416 -19.37 -11.07 3.48
C ARG A 416 -18.41 -12.23 3.63
N PHE A 417 -18.93 -13.38 4.03
CA PHE A 417 -18.23 -14.65 4.01
C PHE A 417 -18.21 -15.20 2.60
N VAL A 418 -17.03 -15.60 2.12
CA VAL A 418 -16.83 -16.23 0.83
C VAL A 418 -16.51 -17.71 1.09
N PRO A 419 -17.45 -18.63 0.85
CA PRO A 419 -17.28 -20.06 1.14
C PRO A 419 -16.05 -20.63 0.43
N THR A 420 -15.90 -20.43 -0.88
CA THR A 420 -14.81 -21.00 -1.68
C THR A 420 -13.41 -20.71 -1.12
N SER A 421 -13.18 -19.52 -0.55
CA SER A 421 -11.91 -19.16 0.08
C SER A 421 -11.89 -19.34 1.61
N GLY A 422 -13.05 -19.55 2.24
CA GLY A 422 -13.21 -19.58 3.70
C GLY A 422 -12.96 -18.24 4.39
N LEU A 423 -13.16 -17.11 3.69
CA LEU A 423 -12.73 -15.79 4.14
C LEU A 423 -13.90 -14.85 4.45
N ASN A 424 -13.77 -14.10 5.55
CA ASN A 424 -14.61 -12.93 5.81
C ASN A 424 -14.00 -11.72 5.09
N VAL A 425 -14.69 -11.21 4.08
CA VAL A 425 -14.27 -10.03 3.32
C VAL A 425 -15.16 -8.85 3.68
N LEU A 426 -14.54 -7.74 4.08
CA LEU A 426 -15.24 -6.49 4.35
C LEU A 426 -15.24 -5.63 3.07
N LYS A 427 -16.37 -5.54 2.38
CA LYS A 427 -16.48 -4.85 1.08
C LYS A 427 -17.43 -3.66 1.17
N VAL A 428 -17.08 -2.58 0.48
CA VAL A 428 -18.00 -1.45 0.25
C VAL A 428 -18.91 -1.84 -0.92
N ASN A 429 -20.22 -1.84 -0.67
CA ASN A 429 -21.25 -2.20 -1.65
C ASN A 429 -22.32 -1.10 -1.71
N TRP A 430 -23.08 -1.11 -2.80
CA TRP A 430 -24.31 -0.34 -2.90
C TRP A 430 -25.34 -0.83 -1.88
N ILE A 431 -26.11 0.11 -1.33
CA ILE A 431 -27.24 -0.20 -0.46
C ILE A 431 -28.45 -0.64 -1.28
N SER A 432 -29.44 -1.25 -0.62
CA SER A 432 -30.73 -1.55 -1.25
C SER A 432 -31.61 -0.29 -1.38
N GLN A 433 -32.62 -0.35 -2.25
CA GLN A 433 -33.64 0.69 -2.36
C GLN A 433 -34.37 0.90 -1.04
N SER A 434 -34.68 -0.19 -0.31
CA SER A 434 -35.29 -0.11 1.02
C SER A 434 -34.41 0.67 2.00
N SER A 435 -33.10 0.45 2.00
CA SER A 435 -32.12 1.15 2.84
C SER A 435 -32.06 2.64 2.48
N ALA A 436 -31.92 2.97 1.19
CA ALA A 436 -31.92 4.35 0.70
C ALA A 436 -33.21 5.11 1.07
N ASN A 437 -34.37 4.43 1.03
CA ASN A 437 -35.64 5.03 1.42
C ASN A 437 -35.75 5.24 2.94
N GLN A 438 -35.20 4.33 3.75
CA GLN A 438 -35.12 4.53 5.21
C GLN A 438 -34.19 5.68 5.60
N ARG A 439 -33.05 5.83 4.91
CA ARG A 439 -32.14 6.97 5.07
C ARG A 439 -32.87 8.28 4.74
N ALA A 440 -33.54 8.35 3.59
CA ALA A 440 -34.33 9.52 3.19
C ALA A 440 -35.44 9.84 4.20
N GLY A 441 -36.15 8.83 4.70
CA GLY A 441 -37.21 8.97 5.70
C GLY A 441 -36.74 9.58 7.02
N ARG A 442 -35.43 9.65 7.29
CA ARG A 442 -34.90 10.33 8.49
C ARG A 442 -35.11 11.83 8.47
N ALA A 443 -35.16 12.45 7.28
CA ALA A 443 -35.47 13.86 7.11
C ALA A 443 -36.94 14.21 7.38
N GLY A 444 -37.86 13.24 7.24
CA GLY A 444 -39.31 13.46 7.30
C GLY A 444 -39.96 13.24 8.67
N ARG A 445 -39.17 13.06 9.75
CA ARG A 445 -39.71 12.66 11.07
C ARG A 445 -40.26 13.81 11.89
N THR A 446 -39.64 14.98 11.84
CA THR A 446 -40.03 16.16 12.63
C THR A 446 -40.80 17.20 11.81
N GLY A 447 -40.56 17.26 10.52
CA GLY A 447 -41.15 18.23 9.59
C GLY A 447 -40.76 17.88 8.15
N ALA A 448 -41.22 18.69 7.18
CA ALA A 448 -40.83 18.52 5.78
C ALA A 448 -39.31 18.70 5.64
N GLY A 449 -38.68 17.81 4.87
CA GLY A 449 -37.23 17.73 4.76
C GLY A 449 -36.75 17.42 3.35
N LYS A 450 -35.43 17.33 3.17
CA LYS A 450 -34.80 17.01 1.88
C LYS A 450 -33.76 15.90 2.03
N CYS A 451 -33.68 15.02 1.05
CA CYS A 451 -32.65 14.00 0.95
C CYS A 451 -31.85 14.19 -0.34
N TYR A 452 -30.55 14.37 -0.20
CA TYR A 452 -29.58 14.54 -1.26
C TYR A 452 -28.87 13.20 -1.50
N ARG A 453 -29.21 12.51 -2.60
CA ARG A 453 -28.60 11.26 -3.05
C ARG A 453 -27.44 11.57 -3.98
N LEU A 454 -26.22 11.20 -3.63
CA LEU A 454 -25.01 11.54 -4.40
C LEU A 454 -24.74 10.56 -5.56
N TYR A 455 -25.81 10.05 -6.15
CA TYR A 455 -25.81 9.07 -7.23
C TYR A 455 -27.02 9.36 -8.14
N PRO A 456 -26.99 8.95 -9.43
CA PRO A 456 -28.10 9.21 -10.33
C PRO A 456 -29.30 8.32 -10.03
N GLU A 457 -30.48 8.74 -10.48
CA GLU A 457 -31.73 7.98 -10.31
C GLU A 457 -31.68 6.61 -11.02
N SER A 458 -30.91 6.49 -12.12
CA SER A 458 -30.67 5.21 -12.79
C SER A 458 -30.02 4.18 -11.87
N ASP A 459 -29.08 4.62 -11.04
CA ASP A 459 -28.34 3.73 -10.13
C ASP A 459 -29.26 3.26 -9.00
N PHE A 460 -30.14 4.16 -8.50
CA PHE A 460 -31.19 3.76 -7.56
C PHE A 460 -32.10 2.66 -8.13
N GLY A 461 -32.48 2.77 -9.41
CA GLY A 461 -33.28 1.75 -10.10
C GLY A 461 -32.56 0.41 -10.31
N MET A 462 -31.22 0.41 -10.34
CA MET A 462 -30.39 -0.80 -10.43
C MET A 462 -30.07 -1.44 -9.07
N MET A 463 -30.32 -0.75 -7.96
CA MET A 463 -30.14 -1.31 -6.62
C MET A 463 -31.14 -2.42 -6.34
N GLU A 464 -30.74 -3.43 -5.56
CA GLU A 464 -31.64 -4.45 -5.04
C GLU A 464 -32.79 -3.82 -4.24
N VAL A 465 -34.00 -4.37 -4.36
CA VAL A 465 -35.19 -3.78 -3.72
C VAL A 465 -35.10 -3.89 -2.19
N HIS A 466 -34.68 -5.05 -1.69
CA HIS A 466 -34.58 -5.38 -0.27
C HIS A 466 -33.14 -5.71 0.12
N GLN A 467 -32.82 -5.56 1.40
CA GLN A 467 -31.51 -5.94 1.91
C GLN A 467 -31.37 -7.46 1.92
N GLU A 468 -30.22 -7.97 1.48
CA GLU A 468 -29.89 -9.39 1.59
C GLU A 468 -29.77 -9.79 3.08
N PRO A 469 -30.43 -10.87 3.53
CA PRO A 469 -30.46 -11.28 4.94
C PRO A 469 -29.09 -11.71 5.44
N GLU A 470 -28.82 -11.55 6.74
CA GLU A 470 -27.50 -11.82 7.33
C GLU A 470 -27.08 -13.28 7.17
N ILE A 471 -28.03 -14.22 7.22
CA ILE A 471 -27.77 -15.66 7.07
C ILE A 471 -27.08 -16.03 5.75
N ARG A 472 -27.26 -15.24 4.67
CA ARG A 472 -26.58 -15.44 3.38
C ARG A 472 -25.18 -14.82 3.31
N LYS A 473 -24.84 -13.97 4.28
CA LYS A 473 -23.64 -13.13 4.26
C LYS A 473 -22.58 -13.55 5.27
N VAL A 474 -22.92 -14.31 6.31
CA VAL A 474 -22.01 -14.60 7.43
C VAL A 474 -21.53 -16.04 7.48
N HIS A 475 -20.46 -16.30 8.24
CA HIS A 475 -20.03 -17.65 8.56
C HIS A 475 -21.10 -18.34 9.42
N LEU A 476 -21.53 -19.53 9.00
CA LEU A 476 -22.69 -20.22 9.58
C LEU A 476 -22.36 -21.11 10.78
N GLY A 477 -21.13 -21.10 11.31
CA GLY A 477 -20.72 -22.01 12.40
C GLY A 477 -21.62 -21.94 13.63
N THR A 478 -21.89 -20.75 14.15
CA THR A 478 -22.82 -20.57 15.29
C THR A 478 -24.26 -20.92 14.90
N ALA A 479 -24.68 -20.63 13.67
CA ALA A 479 -26.03 -20.94 13.19
C ALA A 479 -26.26 -22.45 13.12
N VAL A 480 -25.33 -23.19 12.53
CA VAL A 480 -25.37 -24.65 12.38
C VAL A 480 -25.38 -25.33 13.75
N LEU A 481 -24.51 -24.92 14.69
CA LEU A 481 -24.54 -25.45 16.06
C LEU A 481 -25.90 -25.27 16.72
N ARG A 482 -26.48 -24.08 16.56
CA ARG A 482 -27.79 -23.76 17.10
C ARG A 482 -28.89 -24.59 16.45
N ILE A 483 -28.89 -24.74 15.12
CA ILE A 483 -29.85 -25.59 14.40
C ILE A 483 -29.76 -27.04 14.87
N LEU A 484 -28.55 -27.58 15.02
CA LEU A 484 -28.35 -28.94 15.54
C LEU A 484 -28.84 -29.07 17.00
N ALA A 485 -28.66 -28.04 17.82
CA ALA A 485 -29.19 -28.01 19.19
C ALA A 485 -30.72 -28.07 19.25
N LEU A 486 -31.43 -27.69 18.18
CA LEU A 486 -32.88 -27.82 18.05
C LEU A 486 -33.35 -29.23 17.71
N GLY A 487 -32.43 -30.18 17.59
CA GLY A 487 -32.71 -31.57 17.23
C GLY A 487 -32.90 -31.80 15.74
N VAL A 488 -32.48 -30.86 14.89
CA VAL A 488 -32.48 -31.03 13.43
C VAL A 488 -31.19 -31.75 13.04
N THR A 489 -31.27 -32.99 12.56
CA THR A 489 -30.07 -33.82 12.29
C THR A 489 -29.42 -33.55 10.93
N ASP A 490 -30.18 -33.02 9.96
CA ASP A 490 -29.67 -32.51 8.69
C ASP A 490 -30.07 -31.04 8.53
N VAL A 491 -29.07 -30.17 8.52
CA VAL A 491 -29.23 -28.72 8.38
C VAL A 491 -29.94 -28.36 7.06
N LYS A 492 -29.80 -29.18 6.01
CA LYS A 492 -30.48 -28.94 4.72
C LYS A 492 -31.99 -29.10 4.81
N CYS A 493 -32.48 -29.87 5.78
CA CYS A 493 -33.91 -30.05 6.04
C CYS A 493 -34.47 -28.94 6.94
N PHE A 494 -33.64 -28.01 7.42
CA PHE A 494 -34.10 -26.87 8.20
C PHE A 494 -34.91 -25.91 7.32
N GLU A 495 -36.05 -25.47 7.83
CA GLU A 495 -36.96 -24.59 7.11
C GLU A 495 -36.49 -23.12 7.24
N PHE A 496 -35.55 -22.71 6.40
CA PHE A 496 -35.08 -21.34 6.33
C PHE A 496 -36.12 -20.40 5.71
N ILE A 497 -36.21 -19.17 6.20
CA ILE A 497 -36.93 -18.09 5.48
C ILE A 497 -36.21 -17.81 4.16
N ASP A 498 -34.89 -17.64 4.24
CA ASP A 498 -33.99 -17.50 3.09
C ASP A 498 -32.83 -18.48 3.27
N ALA A 499 -32.81 -19.55 2.47
CA ALA A 499 -31.75 -20.55 2.57
C ALA A 499 -30.37 -19.95 2.21
N PRO A 500 -29.31 -20.26 2.98
CA PRO A 500 -27.95 -19.87 2.63
C PRO A 500 -27.36 -20.77 1.53
N ASP A 501 -26.19 -20.38 1.02
CA ASP A 501 -25.45 -21.17 0.04
C ASP A 501 -25.15 -22.58 0.59
N PRO A 502 -25.49 -23.67 -0.13
CA PRO A 502 -25.17 -25.04 0.29
C PRO A 502 -23.68 -25.27 0.57
N GLU A 503 -22.78 -24.59 -0.14
CA GLU A 503 -21.34 -24.67 0.09
C GLU A 503 -20.95 -24.02 1.44
N ALA A 504 -21.61 -22.93 1.81
CA ALA A 504 -21.43 -22.29 3.12
C ALA A 504 -21.87 -23.21 4.27
N ILE A 505 -23.00 -23.92 4.11
CA ILE A 505 -23.46 -24.92 5.08
C ILE A 505 -22.46 -26.05 5.20
N ALA A 506 -22.03 -26.64 4.08
CA ALA A 506 -21.07 -27.75 4.05
C ALA A 506 -19.75 -27.37 4.74
N MET A 507 -19.25 -26.16 4.48
CA MET A 507 -18.06 -25.63 5.12
C MET A 507 -18.24 -25.42 6.62
N ALA A 508 -19.37 -24.87 7.07
CA ALA A 508 -19.66 -24.70 8.49
C ALA A 508 -19.72 -26.04 9.22
N VAL A 509 -20.39 -27.05 8.64
CA VAL A 509 -20.45 -28.42 9.18
C VAL A 509 -19.04 -29.02 9.29
N ASN A 510 -18.25 -28.99 8.22
CA ASN A 510 -16.86 -29.49 8.24
C ASN A 510 -16.00 -28.78 9.29
N ASN A 511 -16.14 -27.47 9.44
CA ASN A 511 -15.41 -26.72 10.48
C ASN A 511 -15.81 -27.15 11.89
N LEU A 512 -17.10 -27.38 12.15
CA LEU A 512 -17.57 -27.81 13.46
C LEU A 512 -17.16 -29.25 13.79
N GLU A 513 -17.14 -30.13 12.79
CA GLU A 513 -16.64 -31.49 12.94
C GLU A 513 -15.13 -31.48 13.25
N GLN A 514 -14.36 -30.65 12.55
CA GLN A 514 -12.92 -30.47 12.83
C GLN A 514 -12.65 -29.92 14.23
N LEU A 515 -13.54 -29.08 14.77
CA LEU A 515 -13.47 -28.60 16.16
C LEU A 515 -13.87 -29.67 17.20
N GLY A 516 -14.43 -30.80 16.75
CA GLY A 516 -14.99 -31.83 17.62
C GLY A 516 -16.27 -31.39 18.31
N ALA A 517 -16.96 -30.37 17.78
CA ALA A 517 -18.22 -29.86 18.33
C ALA A 517 -19.43 -30.70 17.86
N ILE A 518 -19.30 -31.39 16.73
CA ILE A 518 -20.33 -32.28 16.18
C ILE A 518 -19.68 -33.59 15.74
N GLU A 519 -20.46 -34.66 15.71
CA GLU A 519 -20.07 -35.95 15.15
C GLU A 519 -21.09 -36.46 14.14
N CYS A 520 -20.61 -37.12 13.08
CA CYS A 520 -21.46 -37.75 12.08
C CYS A 520 -21.85 -39.16 12.52
N LYS A 521 -23.15 -39.40 12.77
CA LYS A 521 -23.74 -40.72 13.02
C LYS A 521 -24.60 -41.18 11.84
N ARG A 522 -25.08 -42.42 11.93
CA ARG A 522 -26.03 -42.99 10.94
C ARG A 522 -27.35 -42.19 10.84
N SER A 523 -27.74 -41.48 11.90
CA SER A 523 -28.95 -40.64 12.03
C SER A 523 -28.77 -39.20 11.49
N GLY A 524 -27.55 -38.80 11.12
CA GLY A 524 -27.18 -37.42 10.78
C GLY A 524 -26.12 -36.87 11.73
N PHE A 525 -26.03 -35.54 11.84
CA PHE A 525 -25.08 -34.88 12.74
C PHE A 525 -25.67 -34.72 14.14
N GLU A 526 -24.88 -35.04 15.16
CA GLU A 526 -25.24 -34.86 16.57
C GLU A 526 -24.18 -33.98 17.28
N LEU A 527 -24.60 -33.26 18.32
CA LEU A 527 -23.71 -32.43 19.14
C LEU A 527 -22.89 -33.31 20.10
N THR A 528 -21.62 -32.98 20.27
CA THR A 528 -20.78 -33.54 21.34
C THR A 528 -20.96 -32.75 22.64
N ASP A 529 -20.36 -33.19 23.75
CA ASP A 529 -20.33 -32.42 25.00
C ASP A 529 -19.75 -31.01 24.81
N ILE A 530 -18.66 -30.90 24.02
CA ILE A 530 -18.08 -29.62 23.62
C ILE A 530 -19.08 -28.82 22.79
N GLY A 531 -19.79 -29.45 21.86
CA GLY A 531 -20.84 -28.82 21.07
C GLY A 531 -21.95 -28.20 21.94
N HIS A 532 -22.42 -28.93 22.95
CA HIS A 532 -23.41 -28.46 23.90
C HIS A 532 -22.92 -27.25 24.71
N ASP A 533 -21.67 -27.28 25.18
CA ASP A 533 -21.07 -26.15 25.89
C ASP A 533 -20.90 -24.92 24.97
N LEU A 534 -20.50 -25.11 23.72
CA LEU A 534 -20.39 -24.04 22.73
C LEU A 534 -21.73 -23.37 22.41
N VAL A 535 -22.82 -24.15 22.34
CA VAL A 535 -24.18 -23.62 22.16
C VAL A 535 -24.57 -22.74 23.35
N LYS A 536 -24.32 -23.18 24.58
CA LYS A 536 -24.60 -22.42 25.80
C LYS A 536 -23.80 -21.11 25.88
N LEU A 537 -22.53 -21.15 25.47
CA LEU A 537 -21.66 -19.96 25.41
C LEU A 537 -22.14 -18.93 24.39
N GLY A 538 -22.73 -19.37 23.28
CA GLY A 538 -23.34 -18.50 22.27
C GLY A 538 -22.36 -17.61 21.50
N ILE A 539 -21.05 -17.91 21.53
CA ILE A 539 -19.99 -17.20 20.81
C ILE A 539 -19.54 -17.94 19.55
N GLU A 540 -18.59 -17.36 18.81
CA GLU A 540 -17.97 -18.04 17.67
C GLU A 540 -17.32 -19.37 18.13
N PRO A 541 -17.58 -20.50 17.43
CA PRO A 541 -17.13 -21.83 17.86
C PRO A 541 -15.63 -21.95 18.09
N ARG A 542 -14.80 -21.28 17.26
CA ARG A 542 -13.33 -21.31 17.38
C ARG A 542 -12.85 -20.62 18.66
N LEU A 543 -13.46 -19.48 19.01
CA LEU A 543 -13.15 -18.75 20.24
C LEU A 543 -13.58 -19.53 21.48
N GLY A 544 -14.78 -20.12 21.43
CA GLY A 544 -15.25 -21.00 22.49
C GLY A 544 -14.37 -22.22 22.68
N LYS A 545 -13.91 -22.84 21.58
CA LYS A 545 -12.99 -23.99 21.62
C LYS A 545 -11.66 -23.64 22.27
N ILE A 546 -11.05 -22.50 21.92
CA ILE A 546 -9.83 -21.99 22.59
C ILE A 546 -10.06 -21.87 24.10
N MET A 547 -11.19 -21.28 24.49
CA MET A 547 -11.49 -21.02 25.89
C MET A 547 -11.69 -22.33 26.68
N LEU A 548 -12.50 -23.26 26.18
CA LEU A 548 -12.75 -24.56 26.80
C LEU A 548 -11.47 -25.42 26.88
N ASP A 549 -10.66 -25.44 25.82
CA ASP A 549 -9.42 -26.20 25.83
C ASP A 549 -8.40 -25.59 26.79
N CYS A 550 -8.28 -24.27 26.86
CA CYS A 550 -7.46 -23.60 27.88
C CYS A 550 -7.85 -24.01 29.30
N PHE A 551 -9.13 -24.26 29.58
CA PHE A 551 -9.59 -24.68 30.90
C PHE A 551 -9.06 -26.08 31.26
N SER A 552 -9.02 -26.99 30.28
CA SER A 552 -8.46 -28.34 30.46
C SER A 552 -6.95 -28.33 30.78
N TYR A 553 -6.22 -27.28 30.37
CA TYR A 553 -4.80 -27.07 30.67
C TYR A 553 -4.55 -26.16 31.89
N GLY A 554 -5.60 -25.77 32.64
CA GLY A 554 -5.48 -24.89 33.81
C GLY A 554 -5.19 -23.42 33.48
N LEU A 555 -5.37 -23.00 32.22
CA LEU A 555 -5.12 -21.65 31.70
C LEU A 555 -6.41 -20.84 31.56
N MET A 556 -7.20 -20.80 32.63
CA MET A 556 -8.58 -20.27 32.57
C MET A 556 -8.64 -18.78 32.24
N LYS A 557 -7.89 -17.94 32.94
CA LYS A 557 -7.88 -16.49 32.69
C LYS A 557 -7.33 -16.16 31.30
N GLU A 558 -6.27 -16.86 30.90
CA GLU A 558 -5.65 -16.73 29.58
C GLU A 558 -6.61 -17.10 28.46
N GLY A 559 -7.33 -18.21 28.57
CA GLY A 559 -8.28 -18.65 27.54
C GLY A 559 -9.39 -17.62 27.29
N LEU A 560 -9.92 -17.05 28.37
CA LEU A 560 -10.94 -16.01 28.31
C LEU A 560 -10.42 -14.72 27.67
N VAL A 561 -9.25 -14.25 28.10
CA VAL A 561 -8.63 -13.05 27.53
C VAL A 561 -8.23 -13.31 26.08
N LEU A 562 -7.67 -14.47 25.76
CA LEU A 562 -7.24 -14.86 24.42
C LEU A 562 -8.41 -14.86 23.43
N ALA A 563 -9.54 -15.48 23.80
CA ALA A 563 -10.77 -15.43 23.02
C ALA A 563 -11.24 -13.98 22.79
N SER A 564 -11.21 -13.15 23.83
CA SER A 564 -11.61 -11.75 23.74
C SER A 564 -10.67 -10.90 22.86
N VAL A 565 -9.34 -11.05 22.99
CA VAL A 565 -8.39 -10.28 22.18
C VAL A 565 -8.35 -10.76 20.74
N MET A 566 -8.51 -12.05 20.49
CA MET A 566 -8.59 -12.61 19.12
C MET A 566 -9.79 -12.03 18.36
N ALA A 567 -10.96 -11.93 18.99
CA ALA A 567 -12.15 -11.28 18.41
C ALA A 567 -11.94 -9.77 18.09
N ASN A 568 -10.90 -9.16 18.65
CA ASN A 568 -10.61 -7.73 18.56
C ASN A 568 -9.25 -7.38 17.92
N ALA A 569 -8.50 -8.39 17.47
CA ALA A 569 -7.05 -8.29 17.25
C ALA A 569 -6.66 -7.21 16.22
N SER A 570 -7.48 -7.05 15.17
CA SER A 570 -7.26 -6.05 14.11
C SER A 570 -7.36 -4.58 14.56
N SER A 571 -7.81 -4.32 15.79
CA SER A 571 -8.13 -2.96 16.27
C SER A 571 -7.42 -2.55 17.57
N ILE A 572 -6.52 -3.39 18.09
CA ILE A 572 -5.79 -3.11 19.34
C ILE A 572 -4.74 -2.03 19.14
N PHE A 573 -3.94 -2.11 18.07
CA PHE A 573 -2.89 -1.13 17.78
C PHE A 573 -3.42 0.03 16.92
N CYS A 574 -3.11 1.27 17.31
CA CYS A 574 -3.45 2.48 16.57
C CYS A 574 -2.30 2.87 15.65
N ARG A 575 -2.54 2.84 14.33
CA ARG A 575 -1.59 3.32 13.31
C ARG A 575 -2.26 4.37 12.43
N VAL A 576 -2.49 5.54 13.01
CA VAL A 576 -3.19 6.68 12.39
C VAL A 576 -2.30 7.92 12.36
N GLY A 577 -2.69 8.93 11.58
CA GLY A 577 -1.95 10.19 11.47
C GLY A 577 -0.91 10.22 10.35
N THR A 578 0.04 11.14 10.48
CA THR A 578 1.15 11.38 9.55
C THR A 578 2.09 10.17 9.44
N ASN A 579 2.95 10.13 8.42
CA ASN A 579 3.93 9.04 8.26
C ASN A 579 4.90 8.95 9.44
N GLU A 580 5.24 10.08 10.08
CA GLU A 580 6.07 10.12 11.28
C GLU A 580 5.35 9.50 12.48
N GLU A 581 4.08 9.81 12.68
CA GLU A 581 3.26 9.22 13.74
C GLU A 581 3.05 7.71 13.53
N LYS A 582 2.87 7.27 12.29
CA LYS A 582 2.82 5.85 11.94
C LYS A 582 4.13 5.14 12.28
N TYR A 583 5.28 5.73 11.92
CA TYR A 583 6.59 5.16 12.27
C TYR A 583 6.82 5.14 13.79
N LYS A 584 6.36 6.17 14.51
CA LYS A 584 6.37 6.21 15.97
C LYS A 584 5.51 5.09 16.58
N ALA A 585 4.31 4.87 16.05
CA ALA A 585 3.44 3.77 16.49
C ALA A 585 4.08 2.40 16.23
N ASP A 586 4.71 2.21 15.06
CA ASP A 586 5.42 0.98 14.71
C ASP A 586 6.56 0.70 15.71
N ARG A 587 7.32 1.73 16.12
CA ARG A 587 8.35 1.62 17.16
C ARG A 587 7.79 1.30 18.55
N LEU A 588 6.65 1.89 18.91
CA LEU A 588 5.98 1.65 20.19
C LEU A 588 5.36 0.25 20.28
N LYS A 589 5.08 -0.39 19.15
CA LYS A 589 4.61 -1.79 19.10
C LYS A 589 5.70 -2.80 19.44
N VAL A 590 6.96 -2.53 19.07
CA VAL A 590 8.09 -3.48 19.21
C VAL A 590 8.23 -4.09 20.60
N PRO A 591 8.17 -3.33 21.72
CA PRO A 591 8.32 -3.88 23.08
C PRO A 591 7.18 -4.81 23.54
N PHE A 592 6.08 -4.87 22.79
CA PHE A 592 4.96 -5.77 23.07
C PHE A 592 5.01 -7.05 22.24
N CYS A 593 5.80 -7.05 21.17
CA CYS A 593 5.86 -8.17 20.25
C CYS A 593 6.39 -9.41 20.96
N HIS A 594 5.81 -10.55 20.61
CA HIS A 594 6.17 -11.86 21.13
C HIS A 594 6.73 -12.72 19.99
N PRO A 595 7.79 -13.52 20.22
CA PRO A 595 8.42 -14.36 19.19
C PRO A 595 7.49 -15.44 18.63
N ASP A 596 6.46 -15.82 19.39
CA ASP A 596 5.49 -16.82 18.96
C ASP A 596 4.35 -16.25 18.10
N GLY A 597 4.27 -14.93 17.93
CA GLY A 597 3.34 -14.30 16.99
C GLY A 597 2.38 -13.27 17.60
N ASP A 598 1.37 -12.92 16.81
CA ASP A 598 0.47 -11.78 17.04
C ASP A 598 -0.56 -12.02 18.15
N LEU A 599 -1.05 -13.25 18.31
CA LEU A 599 -2.00 -13.58 19.39
C LEU A 599 -1.32 -13.50 20.77
N PHE A 600 -0.10 -14.02 20.87
CA PHE A 600 0.74 -13.87 22.07
C PHE A 600 1.08 -12.40 22.35
N THR A 601 1.39 -11.64 21.29
CA THR A 601 1.59 -10.19 21.37
C THR A 601 0.35 -9.49 21.95
N SER A 602 -0.84 -9.84 21.45
CA SER A 602 -2.11 -9.25 21.90
C SER A 602 -2.45 -9.62 23.36
N LEU A 603 -2.18 -10.87 23.74
CA LEU A 603 -2.34 -11.35 25.12
C LEU A 603 -1.39 -10.62 26.07
N ALA A 604 -0.13 -10.42 25.68
CA ALA A 604 0.86 -9.66 26.45
C ALA A 604 0.46 -8.19 26.62
N VAL A 605 -0.09 -7.56 25.57
CA VAL A 605 -0.62 -6.18 25.64
C VAL A 605 -1.74 -6.09 26.67
N TYR A 606 -2.73 -6.98 26.61
CA TYR A 606 -3.85 -6.95 27.54
C TYR A 606 -3.38 -7.17 28.98
N LYS A 607 -2.49 -8.14 29.22
CA LYS A 607 -1.91 -8.40 30.54
C LYS A 607 -1.22 -7.14 31.10
N LYS A 608 -0.33 -6.51 30.31
CA LYS A 608 0.37 -5.28 30.73
C LYS A 608 -0.60 -4.12 31.03
N TRP A 609 -1.66 -3.98 30.23
CA TRP A 609 -2.69 -2.96 30.44
C TRP A 609 -3.53 -3.21 31.70
N GLU A 610 -3.85 -4.47 31.99
CA GLU A 610 -4.62 -4.86 33.17
C GLU A 610 -3.81 -4.65 34.46
N THR A 611 -2.53 -5.03 34.46
CA THR A 611 -1.64 -4.94 35.63
C THR A 611 -0.99 -3.56 35.84
N GLY A 612 -1.08 -2.67 34.85
CA GLY A 612 -0.41 -1.38 34.88
C GLY A 612 -0.94 -0.43 35.97
N TYR A 613 -0.03 0.27 36.64
CA TYR A 613 -0.37 1.31 37.62
C TYR A 613 -0.60 2.66 36.92
N GLY A 614 -1.68 3.37 37.27
CA GLY A 614 -2.00 4.71 36.77
C GLY A 614 -3.23 4.78 35.85
N ASN A 615 -3.38 5.90 35.13
CA ASN A 615 -4.53 6.10 34.26
C ASN A 615 -4.41 5.25 32.98
N LYS A 616 -5.28 4.24 32.86
CA LYS A 616 -5.32 3.30 31.72
C LYS A 616 -5.46 3.98 30.36
N ASN A 617 -6.16 5.11 30.26
CA ASN A 617 -6.30 5.85 29.00
C ASN A 617 -4.98 6.50 28.59
N THR A 618 -4.29 7.13 29.54
CA THR A 618 -3.00 7.76 29.33
C THR A 618 -1.97 6.71 28.88
N TRP A 619 -1.96 5.54 29.52
CA TRP A 619 -1.09 4.44 29.12
C TRP A 619 -1.36 3.97 27.69
N CYS A 620 -2.62 3.84 27.29
CA CYS A 620 -2.98 3.45 25.92
C CYS A 620 -2.48 4.49 24.90
N TRP A 621 -2.71 5.77 25.16
CA TRP A 621 -2.26 6.85 24.28
C TRP A 621 -0.73 6.88 24.12
N GLN A 622 0.01 6.74 25.22
CA GLN A 622 1.48 6.71 25.21
C GLN A 622 2.06 5.53 24.43
N ASN A 623 1.34 4.41 24.34
CA ASN A 623 1.78 3.19 23.66
C ASN A 623 1.13 2.99 22.28
N SER A 624 0.42 3.99 21.75
CA SER A 624 -0.33 3.86 20.47
C SER A 624 -1.29 2.67 20.45
N ILE A 625 -2.01 2.46 21.55
CA ILE A 625 -3.01 1.40 21.73
C ILE A 625 -4.41 2.02 21.79
N ASN A 626 -5.39 1.31 21.23
CA ASN A 626 -6.78 1.73 21.26
C ASN A 626 -7.43 1.42 22.63
N ALA A 627 -7.56 2.46 23.47
CA ALA A 627 -8.20 2.34 24.78
C ALA A 627 -9.66 1.86 24.69
N LYS A 628 -10.39 2.21 23.62
CA LYS A 628 -11.78 1.77 23.42
C LYS A 628 -11.84 0.25 23.18
N THR A 629 -10.93 -0.28 22.37
CA THR A 629 -10.84 -1.72 22.08
C THR A 629 -10.53 -2.52 23.35
N LEU A 630 -9.57 -2.09 24.18
CA LEU A 630 -9.23 -2.83 25.41
C LEU A 630 -10.36 -2.80 26.45
N ARG A 631 -11.10 -1.68 26.57
CA ARG A 631 -12.33 -1.64 27.38
C ARG A 631 -13.39 -2.62 26.87
N ARG A 632 -13.59 -2.69 25.55
CA ARG A 632 -14.52 -3.65 24.94
C ARG A 632 -14.11 -5.09 25.24
N CYS A 633 -12.81 -5.40 25.20
CA CYS A 633 -12.31 -6.70 25.62
C CYS A 633 -12.65 -6.98 27.09
N GLN A 634 -12.40 -6.02 27.99
CA GLN A 634 -12.71 -6.15 29.41
C GLN A 634 -14.21 -6.39 29.66
N GLU A 635 -15.10 -5.67 28.95
CA GLU A 635 -16.54 -5.86 29.01
C GLU A 635 -16.94 -7.27 28.54
N THR A 636 -16.36 -7.73 27.41
CA THR A 636 -16.60 -9.08 26.87
C THR A 636 -16.16 -10.17 27.86
N ILE A 637 -15.00 -10.00 28.49
CA ILE A 637 -14.46 -10.90 29.52
C ILE A 637 -15.42 -10.97 30.70
N SER A 638 -15.92 -9.84 31.20
CA SER A 638 -16.87 -9.81 32.31
C SER A 638 -18.24 -10.42 31.95
N GLU A 639 -18.71 -10.28 30.71
CA GLU A 639 -19.93 -10.93 30.23
C GLU A 639 -19.74 -12.44 30.13
N LEU A 640 -18.61 -12.90 29.59
CA LEU A 640 -18.27 -14.32 29.50
C LEU A 640 -18.04 -14.97 30.87
N GLU A 641 -17.41 -14.29 31.83
CA GLU A 641 -17.28 -14.77 33.22
C GLU A 641 -18.64 -15.02 33.85
N LYS A 642 -19.61 -14.13 33.62
CA LYS A 642 -21.00 -14.32 34.08
C LYS A 642 -21.66 -15.50 33.38
N CYS A 643 -21.54 -15.60 32.05
CA CYS A 643 -22.08 -16.72 31.29
C CYS A 643 -21.52 -18.06 31.78
N LEU A 644 -20.20 -18.19 31.91
CA LEU A 644 -19.53 -19.37 32.44
C LEU A 644 -20.03 -19.76 33.83
N LYS A 645 -20.22 -18.77 34.70
CA LYS A 645 -20.72 -19.00 36.06
C LYS A 645 -22.17 -19.48 36.08
N HIS A 646 -23.04 -18.90 35.25
CA HIS A 646 -24.48 -19.17 35.28
C HIS A 646 -24.90 -20.39 34.44
N GLU A 647 -24.27 -20.59 33.28
CA GLU A 647 -24.65 -21.64 32.31
C GLU A 647 -23.84 -22.92 32.48
N LEU A 648 -22.55 -22.81 32.82
CA LEU A 648 -21.63 -23.95 32.93
C LEU A 648 -21.16 -24.22 34.37
N ASN A 649 -21.56 -23.41 35.35
CA ASN A 649 -21.09 -23.48 36.74
C ASN A 649 -19.56 -23.41 36.88
N ILE A 650 -18.88 -22.70 35.98
CA ILE A 650 -17.42 -22.52 35.98
C ILE A 650 -17.07 -21.17 36.60
N ILE A 651 -16.18 -21.17 37.61
CA ILE A 651 -15.65 -19.95 38.23
C ILE A 651 -14.21 -19.75 37.75
N VAL A 652 -13.99 -18.66 37.02
CA VAL A 652 -12.67 -18.29 36.47
C VAL A 652 -11.85 -17.56 37.53
N PRO A 653 -10.60 -17.98 37.82
CA PRO A 653 -9.71 -17.28 38.74
C PRO A 653 -9.26 -15.92 38.19
N SER A 654 -8.91 -15.00 39.09
CA SER A 654 -8.44 -13.65 38.73
C SER A 654 -6.93 -13.55 38.44
N TYR A 655 -6.15 -14.60 38.76
CA TYR A 655 -4.70 -14.61 38.59
C TYR A 655 -4.29 -15.11 37.19
N TRP A 656 -3.07 -14.73 36.77
CA TRP A 656 -2.44 -15.19 35.55
C TRP A 656 -1.45 -16.32 35.85
N SER A 657 -1.51 -17.40 35.07
CA SER A 657 -0.54 -18.49 35.10
C SER A 657 0.54 -18.34 34.03
N TRP A 658 0.20 -17.75 32.88
CA TRP A 658 1.14 -17.51 31.78
C TRP A 658 1.93 -16.21 31.98
N ASN A 659 3.21 -16.20 31.56
CA ASN A 659 4.07 -15.02 31.62
C ASN A 659 4.83 -14.80 30.29
N PRO A 660 4.64 -13.66 29.59
CA PRO A 660 5.30 -13.38 28.32
C PRO A 660 6.82 -13.17 28.42
N GLU A 661 7.37 -12.88 29.59
CA GLU A 661 8.81 -12.58 29.75
C GLU A 661 9.68 -13.83 29.89
N LYS A 662 9.07 -14.99 30.15
CA LYS A 662 9.78 -16.25 30.36
C LYS A 662 9.10 -17.34 29.54
N PRO A 663 9.82 -18.05 28.64
CA PRO A 663 9.24 -19.21 27.97
C PRO A 663 8.92 -20.29 29.00
N THR A 664 7.68 -20.77 28.98
CA THR A 664 7.12 -21.76 29.89
C THR A 664 6.47 -22.91 29.10
N MET A 665 6.13 -24.00 29.79
CA MET A 665 5.30 -25.05 29.20
C MET A 665 3.93 -24.53 28.74
N HIS A 666 3.44 -23.43 29.32
CA HIS A 666 2.17 -22.81 28.93
C HIS A 666 2.21 -22.24 27.50
N ASP A 667 3.36 -21.77 27.00
CA ASP A 667 3.49 -21.32 25.61
C ASP A 667 3.24 -22.48 24.63
N THR A 668 3.78 -23.65 24.96
CA THR A 668 3.57 -24.88 24.17
C THR A 668 2.11 -25.33 24.23
N SER A 669 1.49 -25.29 25.41
CA SER A 669 0.05 -25.59 25.57
C SER A 669 -0.82 -24.63 24.77
N LEU A 670 -0.57 -23.32 24.85
CA LEU A 670 -1.32 -22.30 24.09
C LEU A 670 -1.18 -22.49 22.58
N LYS A 671 0.03 -22.80 22.07
CA LYS A 671 0.23 -23.14 20.65
C LYS A 671 -0.61 -24.34 20.20
N LYS A 672 -0.64 -25.42 21.01
CA LYS A 672 -1.48 -26.59 20.74
C LYS A 672 -2.97 -26.24 20.72
N ILE A 673 -3.42 -25.46 21.69
CA ILE A 673 -4.82 -25.02 21.79
C ILE A 673 -5.20 -24.16 20.59
N ILE A 674 -4.40 -23.14 20.26
CA ILE A 674 -4.62 -22.25 19.11
C ILE A 674 -4.65 -23.05 17.80
N LEU A 675 -3.72 -24.00 17.62
CA LEU A 675 -3.72 -24.88 16.45
C LEU A 675 -4.97 -25.76 16.41
N SER A 676 -5.41 -26.30 17.54
CA SER A 676 -6.57 -27.19 17.62
C SER A 676 -7.90 -26.51 17.29
N SER A 677 -8.01 -25.20 17.54
CA SER A 677 -9.20 -24.40 17.19
C SER A 677 -9.14 -23.80 15.79
N LEU A 678 -7.96 -23.70 15.19
CA LEU A 678 -7.71 -23.11 13.86
C LEU A 678 -7.11 -24.12 12.89
N ARG A 679 -7.50 -25.40 12.98
CA ARG A 679 -6.97 -26.51 12.17
C ARG A 679 -7.01 -26.22 10.66
N GLY A 680 -8.12 -25.67 10.17
CA GLY A 680 -8.29 -25.29 8.77
C GLY A 680 -7.44 -24.09 8.32
N ASN A 681 -6.84 -23.36 9.26
CA ASN A 681 -6.04 -22.15 9.03
C ASN A 681 -4.55 -22.39 9.29
N LEU A 682 -4.06 -23.55 8.89
CA LEU A 682 -2.65 -23.89 8.94
C LEU A 682 -1.98 -23.54 7.60
N ALA A 683 -0.81 -22.91 7.65
CA ALA A 683 0.00 -22.59 6.49
C ALA A 683 1.46 -23.00 6.70
N MET A 684 2.09 -23.47 5.63
CA MET A 684 3.48 -23.91 5.61
C MET A 684 4.33 -22.91 4.84
N PHE A 685 5.53 -22.59 5.33
CA PHE A 685 6.45 -21.72 4.63
C PHE A 685 6.86 -22.35 3.28
N SER A 686 6.71 -21.61 2.18
CA SER A 686 6.95 -22.16 0.83
C SER A 686 8.43 -22.35 0.51
N GLY A 687 9.34 -21.93 1.39
CA GLY A 687 10.79 -21.96 1.21
C GLY A 687 11.39 -20.62 0.75
N HIS A 688 10.56 -19.66 0.34
CA HIS A 688 10.99 -18.32 -0.11
C HIS A 688 10.04 -17.21 0.34
N GLU A 689 10.57 -16.04 0.71
CA GLU A 689 9.79 -14.90 1.24
C GLU A 689 8.75 -14.37 0.23
N ASN A 690 9.16 -14.17 -1.02
CA ASN A 690 8.27 -13.63 -2.06
C ASN A 690 7.06 -14.54 -2.34
N LEU A 691 7.21 -15.86 -2.15
CA LEU A 691 6.12 -16.82 -2.26
C LEU A 691 5.29 -16.91 -0.97
N GLY A 692 5.85 -16.49 0.17
CA GLY A 692 5.19 -16.55 1.46
C GLY A 692 4.88 -17.98 1.90
N TYR A 693 3.67 -18.17 2.40
CA TYR A 693 3.19 -19.40 3.01
C TYR A 693 2.10 -20.03 2.16
N LYS A 694 2.14 -21.36 2.00
CA LYS A 694 1.10 -22.15 1.36
C LYS A 694 0.05 -22.53 2.40
N VAL A 695 -1.17 -22.04 2.23
CA VAL A 695 -2.34 -22.41 3.04
C VAL A 695 -2.75 -23.82 2.68
N ILE A 696 -2.86 -24.72 3.67
CA ILE A 696 -3.08 -26.15 3.42
C ILE A 696 -4.45 -26.42 2.82
N SER A 697 -5.50 -25.81 3.39
CA SER A 697 -6.89 -26.04 3.00
C SER A 697 -7.20 -25.57 1.58
N ALA A 698 -6.68 -24.41 1.18
CA ALA A 698 -6.93 -23.81 -0.13
C ALA A 698 -5.84 -24.11 -1.17
N GLY A 699 -4.65 -24.58 -0.76
CA GLY A 699 -3.48 -24.73 -1.62
C GLY A 699 -2.85 -23.41 -2.10
N GLN A 700 -3.46 -22.27 -1.77
CA GLN A 700 -3.02 -20.95 -2.18
C GLN A 700 -1.79 -20.46 -1.41
N ARG A 701 -0.93 -19.68 -2.08
CA ARG A 701 0.23 -19.03 -1.46
C ARG A 701 -0.09 -17.58 -1.08
N VAL A 702 0.25 -17.21 0.16
CA VAL A 702 -0.13 -15.94 0.79
C VAL A 702 1.03 -15.43 1.66
N GLN A 703 1.29 -14.13 1.63
CA GLN A 703 2.36 -13.52 2.42
C GLN A 703 1.91 -13.22 3.85
N LEU A 704 2.84 -13.09 4.79
CA LEU A 704 2.52 -12.56 6.12
C LEU A 704 2.20 -11.07 6.01
N HIS A 705 1.20 -10.60 6.74
CA HIS A 705 0.91 -9.17 6.79
C HIS A 705 2.10 -8.40 7.39
N PRO A 706 2.49 -7.23 6.84
CA PRO A 706 3.68 -6.48 7.30
C PRO A 706 3.67 -6.08 8.78
N SER A 707 2.48 -6.06 9.41
CA SER A 707 2.36 -5.79 10.84
C SER A 707 2.66 -6.99 11.74
N CYS A 708 2.89 -8.19 11.20
CA CYS A 708 3.10 -9.41 11.98
C CYS A 708 4.33 -9.30 12.88
N SER A 709 4.20 -9.70 14.15
CA SER A 709 5.29 -9.62 15.14
C SER A 709 6.51 -10.46 14.76
N LEU A 710 6.34 -11.54 13.97
CA LEU A 710 7.41 -12.44 13.56
C LEU A 710 8.51 -11.73 12.76
N PHE A 711 8.15 -10.69 11.99
CA PHE A 711 9.11 -9.90 11.21
C PHE A 711 10.14 -9.18 12.09
N ILE A 712 9.74 -8.75 13.29
CA ILE A 712 10.64 -8.04 14.22
C ILE A 712 11.79 -8.94 14.67
N TYR A 713 11.55 -10.24 14.75
CA TYR A 713 12.54 -11.23 15.15
C TYR A 713 13.30 -11.85 13.96
N GLY A 714 12.98 -11.45 12.72
CA GLY A 714 13.50 -12.11 11.52
C GLY A 714 13.14 -13.60 11.44
N SER A 715 12.14 -14.04 12.21
CA SER A 715 11.75 -15.44 12.34
C SER A 715 10.85 -15.84 11.17
N LYS A 716 11.18 -16.97 10.54
CA LYS A 716 10.39 -17.59 9.46
C LYS A 716 10.02 -19.00 9.88
N PRO A 717 9.09 -19.14 10.84
CA PRO A 717 8.67 -20.45 11.31
C PRO A 717 8.16 -21.27 10.13
N GLU A 718 8.49 -22.56 10.14
CA GLU A 718 8.09 -23.45 9.05
C GLU A 718 6.57 -23.62 8.97
N TRP A 719 5.91 -23.59 10.12
CA TRP A 719 4.46 -23.70 10.24
C TRP A 719 3.89 -22.52 10.99
N VAL A 720 2.79 -21.99 10.47
CA VAL A 720 2.05 -20.91 11.10
C VAL A 720 0.56 -21.17 11.06
N VAL A 721 -0.10 -20.76 12.13
CA VAL A 721 -1.55 -20.69 12.22
C VAL A 721 -1.98 -19.23 12.09
N PHE A 722 -3.04 -18.95 11.37
CA PHE A 722 -3.55 -17.59 11.15
C PHE A 722 -5.03 -17.49 11.50
N SER A 723 -5.51 -16.29 11.86
CA SER A 723 -6.94 -16.11 12.13
C SER A 723 -7.75 -15.89 10.86
N GLU A 724 -7.24 -15.02 9.97
CA GLU A 724 -7.95 -14.54 8.79
C GLU A 724 -6.96 -14.23 7.66
N ILE A 725 -7.45 -14.24 6.41
CA ILE A 725 -6.72 -13.73 5.25
C ILE A 725 -7.33 -12.40 4.86
N LEU A 726 -6.52 -11.34 4.92
CA LEU A 726 -6.90 -10.00 4.48
C LEU A 726 -6.64 -9.88 2.98
N SER A 727 -7.71 -9.71 2.20
CA SER A 727 -7.63 -9.42 0.77
C SER A 727 -7.67 -7.91 0.53
N ALA A 728 -6.53 -7.32 0.19
CA ALA A 728 -6.41 -5.93 -0.27
C ALA A 728 -5.98 -5.93 -1.75
N VAL A 729 -4.93 -5.17 -2.11
CA VAL A 729 -4.27 -5.31 -3.43
C VAL A 729 -3.56 -6.66 -3.55
N ASN A 730 -2.95 -7.09 -2.44
CA ASN A 730 -2.39 -8.43 -2.25
C ASN A 730 -3.13 -9.11 -1.10
N GLN A 731 -2.95 -10.42 -0.99
CA GLN A 731 -3.49 -11.20 0.12
C GLN A 731 -2.44 -11.41 1.21
N TYR A 732 -2.88 -11.26 2.45
CA TYR A 732 -2.01 -11.37 3.62
C TYR A 732 -2.62 -12.24 4.71
N LEU A 733 -1.80 -13.08 5.34
CA LEU A 733 -2.14 -13.78 6.57
C LEU A 733 -2.08 -12.80 7.75
N VAL A 734 -3.15 -12.75 8.55
CA VAL A 734 -3.30 -11.83 9.69
C VAL A 734 -3.48 -12.60 11.00
N CYS A 735 -3.00 -11.99 12.09
CA CYS A 735 -2.93 -12.56 13.44
C CYS A 735 -2.27 -13.94 13.45
N VAL A 736 -0.99 -13.95 13.07
CA VAL A 736 -0.26 -15.18 12.81
C VAL A 736 0.44 -15.66 14.09
N THR A 737 0.42 -16.96 14.35
CA THR A 737 1.10 -17.62 15.47
C THR A 737 1.98 -18.75 14.95
N ALA A 738 3.23 -18.76 15.38
CA ALA A 738 4.21 -19.79 15.04
C ALA A 738 3.89 -21.10 15.78
N VAL A 739 3.87 -22.21 15.04
CA VAL A 739 3.68 -23.56 15.61
C VAL A 739 4.83 -24.46 15.20
N GLY A 740 5.20 -25.40 16.07
CA GLY A 740 6.25 -26.37 15.78
C GLY A 740 5.69 -27.65 15.16
N LEU A 741 6.59 -28.51 14.66
CA LEU A 741 6.24 -29.78 14.05
C LEU A 741 5.51 -30.71 15.03
N ASN A 742 5.92 -30.72 16.30
CA ASN A 742 5.30 -31.56 17.34
C ASN A 742 3.83 -31.19 17.57
N GLU A 743 3.49 -29.90 17.48
CA GLU A 743 2.12 -29.43 17.58
C GLU A 743 1.32 -29.82 16.33
N VAL A 744 1.88 -29.61 15.14
CA VAL A 744 1.22 -29.98 13.86
C VAL A 744 0.92 -31.47 13.79
N LEU A 745 1.80 -32.30 14.35
CA LEU A 745 1.62 -33.75 14.44
C LEU A 745 0.42 -34.21 15.27
N THR A 746 -0.12 -33.34 16.12
CA THR A 746 -1.35 -33.65 16.88
C THR A 746 -2.61 -33.54 16.02
N VAL A 747 -2.53 -32.87 14.87
CA VAL A 747 -3.66 -32.61 13.97
C VAL A 747 -3.52 -33.35 12.64
N HIS A 748 -2.31 -33.41 12.08
CA HIS A 748 -2.05 -34.03 10.79
C HIS A 748 -1.03 -35.18 10.91
N PRO A 749 -1.21 -36.28 10.14
CA PRO A 749 -0.28 -37.40 10.16
C PRO A 749 1.06 -37.05 9.47
N MET A 750 2.16 -37.70 9.89
CA MET A 750 3.49 -37.52 9.30
C MET A 750 3.53 -37.71 7.78
N SER A 751 2.73 -38.62 7.23
CA SER A 751 2.68 -38.88 5.78
C SER A 751 2.21 -37.66 5.00
N PHE A 752 1.21 -36.95 5.51
CA PHE A 752 0.69 -35.72 4.91
C PHE A 752 1.71 -34.59 4.96
N ILE A 753 2.42 -34.47 6.10
CA ILE A 753 3.48 -33.47 6.28
C ILE A 753 4.62 -33.69 5.29
N LYS A 754 5.09 -34.94 5.11
CA LYS A 754 6.15 -35.26 4.14
C LYS A 754 5.78 -34.90 2.71
N GLN A 755 4.54 -35.17 2.29
CA GLN A 755 4.04 -34.78 0.97
C GLN A 755 4.05 -33.25 0.77
N LEU A 756 3.77 -32.48 1.82
CA LEU A 756 3.85 -31.03 1.76
C LEU A 756 5.30 -30.54 1.70
N GLU A 757 6.20 -31.14 2.47
CA GLU A 757 7.64 -30.84 2.45
C GLU A 757 8.27 -31.10 1.07
N GLU A 758 7.84 -32.14 0.34
CA GLU A 758 8.27 -32.38 -1.05
C GLU A 758 7.89 -31.23 -2.01
N SER A 759 6.83 -30.48 -1.69
CA SER A 759 6.38 -29.31 -2.46
C SER A 759 7.07 -28.00 -2.08
N LYS A 760 7.90 -28.00 -1.03
CA LYS A 760 8.65 -26.84 -0.52
C LYS A 760 9.86 -26.57 -1.40
N LEU A 761 10.17 -25.29 -1.60
CA LEU A 761 11.43 -24.92 -2.25
C LEU A 761 12.60 -25.14 -1.27
N GLN A 762 13.60 -25.86 -1.74
CA GLN A 762 14.87 -26.03 -1.05
C GLN A 762 15.77 -24.84 -1.35
N ARG A 763 16.67 -24.49 -0.42
CA ARG A 763 17.66 -23.44 -0.60
C ARG A 763 19.04 -24.06 -0.83
N LYS A 764 19.72 -23.67 -1.90
CA LYS A 764 21.13 -24.01 -2.14
C LYS A 764 21.94 -22.74 -2.34
N VAL A 765 23.12 -22.66 -1.74
CA VAL A 765 23.99 -21.47 -1.78
C VAL A 765 25.20 -21.77 -2.67
N ILE A 766 25.51 -20.85 -3.58
CA ILE A 766 26.79 -20.83 -4.30
C ILE A 766 27.63 -19.71 -3.70
N THR A 767 28.80 -20.09 -3.17
CA THR A 767 29.75 -19.17 -2.51
C THR A 767 31.02 -19.00 -3.36
N GLY A 768 31.88 -18.05 -2.99
CA GLY A 768 33.18 -17.85 -3.63
C GLY A 768 33.17 -17.02 -4.92
N ILE A 769 32.09 -16.27 -5.17
CA ILE A 769 31.94 -15.45 -6.38
C ILE A 769 32.29 -14.00 -6.05
N GLY A 770 33.18 -13.35 -6.81
CA GLY A 770 33.49 -11.94 -6.58
C GLY A 770 32.31 -11.00 -6.89
N ASN A 771 32.17 -9.92 -6.13
CA ASN A 771 31.11 -8.90 -6.31
C ASN A 771 31.03 -8.31 -7.74
N LYS A 772 32.17 -8.23 -8.46
CA LYS A 772 32.18 -7.82 -9.88
C LYS A 772 31.50 -8.85 -10.79
N SER A 773 31.76 -10.13 -10.57
CA SER A 773 31.11 -11.23 -11.30
C SER A 773 29.62 -11.28 -11.00
N LEU A 774 29.21 -11.09 -9.75
CA LEU A 774 27.78 -11.01 -9.38
C LEU A 774 27.05 -9.85 -10.07
N ARG A 775 27.67 -8.67 -10.17
CA ARG A 775 27.07 -7.53 -10.88
C ARG A 775 26.89 -7.81 -12.37
N ARG A 776 27.85 -8.48 -13.01
CA ARG A 776 27.75 -8.86 -14.42
C ARG A 776 26.71 -9.96 -14.65
N PHE A 777 26.67 -10.95 -13.77
CA PHE A 777 25.65 -11.99 -13.73
C PHE A 777 24.23 -11.41 -13.55
N CYS A 778 24.07 -10.41 -12.68
CA CYS A 778 22.82 -9.67 -12.52
C CYS A 778 22.42 -8.89 -13.79
N GLY A 779 23.42 -8.28 -14.45
CA GLY A 779 23.23 -7.44 -15.62
C GLY A 779 22.65 -6.06 -15.28
N LYS A 780 22.47 -5.21 -16.30
CA LYS A 780 21.88 -3.88 -16.12
C LYS A 780 20.44 -4.02 -15.64
N SER A 781 20.12 -3.38 -14.51
CA SER A 781 18.80 -3.43 -13.86
C SER A 781 18.27 -4.84 -13.55
N GLY A 782 19.14 -5.84 -13.43
CA GLY A 782 18.74 -7.23 -13.16
C GLY A 782 18.21 -8.02 -14.37
N GLN A 783 18.29 -7.47 -15.59
CA GLN A 783 17.71 -8.11 -16.78
C GLN A 783 18.32 -9.48 -17.08
N ASN A 784 19.62 -9.65 -16.87
CA ASN A 784 20.34 -10.90 -17.16
C ASN A 784 19.89 -12.00 -16.18
N LEU A 785 19.76 -11.66 -14.89
CA LEU A 785 19.21 -12.55 -13.87
C LEU A 785 17.79 -12.98 -14.21
N GLN A 786 16.93 -12.05 -14.63
CA GLN A 786 15.53 -12.35 -15.01
C GLN A 786 15.47 -13.28 -16.23
N ASN A 787 16.34 -13.10 -17.23
CA ASN A 787 16.42 -13.98 -18.39
C ASN A 787 16.87 -15.40 -17.99
N ILE A 788 17.83 -15.51 -17.07
CA ILE A 788 18.27 -16.82 -16.55
C ILE A 788 17.13 -17.48 -15.78
N ILE A 789 16.43 -16.75 -14.92
CA ILE A 789 15.27 -17.27 -14.19
C ILE A 789 14.17 -17.72 -15.16
N SER A 790 13.86 -16.97 -16.22
CA SER A 790 12.82 -17.37 -17.19
C SER A 790 13.20 -18.63 -17.98
N LEU A 791 14.47 -18.76 -18.37
CA LEU A 791 15.03 -19.98 -18.97
C LEU A 791 14.91 -21.18 -18.03
N LEU A 792 15.30 -21.01 -16.75
CA LEU A 792 15.20 -22.08 -15.74
C LEU A 792 13.75 -22.54 -15.53
N ARG A 793 12.80 -21.59 -15.43
CA ARG A 793 11.37 -21.90 -15.28
C ARG A 793 10.82 -22.68 -16.47
N LYS A 794 11.21 -22.30 -17.69
CA LYS A 794 10.84 -23.01 -18.93
C LYS A 794 11.46 -24.41 -19.00
N ASP A 795 12.75 -24.54 -18.69
CA ASP A 795 13.50 -25.80 -18.75
C ASP A 795 13.00 -26.81 -17.71
N CYS A 796 12.62 -26.36 -16.51
CA CYS A 796 12.14 -27.22 -15.42
C CYS A 796 10.61 -27.37 -15.40
N ARG A 797 9.87 -26.57 -16.19
CA ARG A 797 8.40 -26.46 -16.14
C ARG A 797 7.88 -26.12 -14.74
N ASP A 798 8.63 -25.29 -14.02
CA ASP A 798 8.27 -24.81 -12.68
C ASP A 798 8.47 -23.30 -12.59
N ASP A 799 7.37 -22.56 -12.57
CA ASP A 799 7.36 -21.09 -12.49
C ASP A 799 7.84 -20.55 -11.14
N HIS A 800 8.05 -21.42 -10.15
CA HIS A 800 8.41 -21.02 -8.79
C HIS A 800 9.91 -20.99 -8.52
N ILE A 801 10.75 -21.29 -9.53
CA ILE A 801 12.20 -21.20 -9.38
C ILE A 801 12.59 -19.73 -9.15
N MET A 802 13.44 -19.50 -8.14
CA MET A 802 13.97 -18.19 -7.79
C MET A 802 15.49 -18.24 -7.63
N VAL A 803 16.15 -17.15 -8.01
CA VAL A 803 17.59 -16.96 -7.87
C VAL A 803 17.82 -15.57 -7.31
N ASP A 804 18.29 -15.51 -6.07
CA ASP A 804 18.57 -14.25 -5.37
C ASP A 804 20.08 -14.03 -5.25
N LEU A 805 20.48 -12.77 -5.23
CA LEU A 805 21.88 -12.36 -5.13
C LEU A 805 22.11 -11.59 -3.83
N ASP A 806 23.02 -12.07 -2.99
CA ASP A 806 23.47 -11.36 -1.80
C ASP A 806 24.87 -10.77 -2.05
N PHE A 807 24.93 -9.46 -2.30
CA PHE A 807 26.18 -8.75 -2.54
C PHE A 807 27.00 -8.51 -1.26
N SER A 808 26.39 -8.64 -0.08
CA SER A 808 27.09 -8.43 1.20
C SER A 808 27.93 -9.65 1.55
N SER A 809 27.37 -10.85 1.39
CA SER A 809 28.05 -12.14 1.59
C SER A 809 28.72 -12.67 0.32
N SER A 810 28.45 -12.06 -0.85
CA SER A 810 28.92 -12.50 -2.17
C SER A 810 28.43 -13.90 -2.54
N GLU A 811 27.14 -14.15 -2.29
CA GLU A 811 26.47 -15.44 -2.48
C GLU A 811 25.36 -15.37 -3.53
N VAL A 812 25.15 -16.50 -4.22
CA VAL A 812 23.95 -16.74 -5.06
C VAL A 812 23.07 -17.78 -4.38
N LEU A 813 21.84 -17.41 -4.10
CA LEU A 813 20.86 -18.22 -3.41
C LEU A 813 19.89 -18.81 -4.44
N LEU A 814 19.89 -20.13 -4.57
CA LEU A 814 19.00 -20.87 -5.46
C LEU A 814 17.82 -21.43 -4.68
N PHE A 815 16.63 -21.27 -5.23
CA PHE A 815 15.39 -21.82 -4.68
C PHE A 815 14.66 -22.63 -5.75
N ALA A 816 14.56 -23.93 -5.53
CA ALA A 816 13.91 -24.89 -6.43
C ALA A 816 13.40 -26.10 -5.63
N LYS A 817 12.49 -26.89 -6.21
CA LYS A 817 12.13 -28.19 -5.62
C LYS A 817 13.33 -29.13 -5.66
N GLU A 818 13.33 -30.13 -4.78
CA GLU A 818 14.46 -31.06 -4.62
C GLU A 818 14.87 -31.74 -5.94
N HIS A 819 13.90 -32.20 -6.72
CA HIS A 819 14.15 -32.87 -8.02
C HIS A 819 14.71 -31.93 -9.11
N ASP A 820 14.46 -30.62 -9.03
CA ASP A 820 14.95 -29.64 -10.01
C ASP A 820 16.26 -28.97 -9.57
N MET A 821 16.60 -29.05 -8.27
CA MET A 821 17.71 -28.29 -7.67
C MET A 821 19.06 -28.57 -8.34
N GLU A 822 19.34 -29.82 -8.70
CA GLU A 822 20.60 -30.18 -9.34
C GLU A 822 20.70 -29.58 -10.76
N LYS A 823 19.61 -29.65 -11.53
CA LYS A 823 19.52 -29.04 -12.86
C LYS A 823 19.67 -27.52 -12.80
N VAL A 824 18.99 -26.87 -11.85
CA VAL A 824 19.08 -25.42 -11.61
C VAL A 824 20.51 -25.02 -11.22
N PHE A 825 21.12 -25.77 -10.29
CA PHE A 825 22.50 -25.54 -9.86
C PHE A 825 23.49 -25.62 -11.03
N CYS A 826 23.43 -26.67 -11.85
CA CYS A 826 24.32 -26.82 -12.99
C CYS A 826 24.19 -25.66 -13.99
N LYS A 827 22.97 -25.23 -14.30
CA LYS A 827 22.70 -24.14 -15.25
C LYS A 827 23.18 -22.78 -14.72
N VAL A 828 22.91 -22.48 -13.44
CA VAL A 828 23.36 -21.22 -12.83
C VAL A 828 24.87 -21.20 -12.64
N ASN A 829 25.47 -22.31 -12.20
CA ASN A 829 26.91 -22.41 -12.04
C ASN A 829 27.63 -22.26 -13.39
N TYR A 830 27.13 -22.90 -14.46
CA TYR A 830 27.65 -22.71 -15.81
C TYR A 830 27.58 -21.24 -16.27
N ALA A 831 26.45 -20.57 -16.04
CA ALA A 831 26.31 -19.16 -16.38
C ALA A 831 27.26 -18.25 -15.57
N LEU A 832 27.50 -18.56 -14.30
CA LEU A 832 28.46 -17.85 -13.45
C LEU A 832 29.91 -18.07 -13.90
N GLU A 833 30.28 -19.31 -14.24
CA GLU A 833 31.60 -19.66 -14.75
C GLU A 833 31.89 -18.96 -16.08
N LEU A 834 30.88 -18.85 -16.96
CA LEU A 834 30.99 -18.14 -18.22
C LEU A 834 31.24 -16.65 -18.02
N GLU A 835 30.48 -15.99 -17.13
CA GLU A 835 30.72 -14.58 -16.80
C GLU A 835 32.08 -14.36 -16.14
N ALA A 836 32.52 -15.29 -15.29
CA ALA A 836 33.84 -15.26 -14.66
C ALA A 836 34.98 -15.44 -15.70
N LYS A 837 34.80 -16.30 -16.70
CA LYS A 837 35.74 -16.48 -17.81
C LYS A 837 35.85 -15.20 -18.63
N LEU A 838 34.72 -14.64 -19.07
CA LEU A 838 34.69 -13.40 -19.84
C LEU A 838 35.32 -12.22 -19.08
N LEU A 839 35.15 -12.14 -17.76
CA LEU A 839 35.79 -11.11 -16.92
C LEU A 839 37.30 -11.26 -16.80
N ARG A 840 37.84 -12.48 -16.83
CA ARG A 840 39.29 -12.71 -16.80
C ARG A 840 39.95 -12.33 -18.11
N ASP A 841 39.25 -12.61 -19.21
CA ASP A 841 39.78 -12.44 -20.56
C ASP A 841 39.48 -11.03 -21.14
N GLU A 842 38.73 -10.20 -20.41
CA GLU A 842 38.34 -8.85 -20.83
C GLU A 842 39.55 -7.93 -21.02
N CYS A 843 39.70 -7.41 -22.23
CA CYS A 843 40.75 -6.47 -22.61
C CYS A 843 40.17 -5.17 -23.21
N ASP A 844 40.87 -4.06 -22.98
CA ASP A 844 40.56 -2.74 -23.56
C ASP A 844 41.45 -2.46 -24.78
N GLU A 845 40.83 -2.18 -25.93
CA GLU A 845 41.54 -1.81 -27.16
C GLU A 845 41.81 -0.31 -27.17
N ARG A 846 43.09 0.12 -27.19
CA ARG A 846 43.47 1.54 -27.28
C ARG A 846 44.42 1.85 -28.41
N ARG A 847 44.29 3.07 -28.95
CA ARG A 847 45.08 3.59 -30.08
C ARG A 847 46.03 4.70 -29.62
N PRO A 848 47.32 4.40 -29.41
CA PRO A 848 48.32 5.42 -29.11
C PRO A 848 48.77 6.26 -30.33
N GLY A 849 48.30 5.97 -31.56
CA GLY A 849 48.64 6.71 -32.80
C GLY A 849 47.75 6.34 -34.00
N SER A 850 48.07 6.84 -35.20
CA SER A 850 47.26 6.63 -36.42
C SER A 850 47.31 5.21 -37.00
N SER A 851 48.27 4.37 -36.58
CA SER A 851 48.49 3.03 -37.15
C SER A 851 48.81 1.92 -36.13
N THR A 852 48.68 2.16 -34.82
CA THR A 852 49.05 1.18 -33.78
C THR A 852 47.88 0.89 -32.85
N ILE A 853 47.63 -0.40 -32.58
CA ILE A 853 46.58 -0.87 -31.65
C ILE A 853 47.24 -1.66 -30.51
N ALA A 854 46.88 -1.34 -29.27
CA ALA A 854 47.30 -2.08 -28.09
C ALA A 854 46.08 -2.64 -27.35
N LEU A 855 46.12 -3.93 -26.99
CA LEU A 855 45.14 -4.62 -26.15
C LEU A 855 45.67 -4.68 -24.72
N PHE A 856 44.97 -4.02 -23.81
CA PHE A 856 45.32 -3.98 -22.39
C PHE A 856 44.42 -4.92 -21.58
N GLY A 857 45.02 -5.93 -20.94
CA GLY A 857 44.34 -6.82 -20.01
C GLY A 857 44.34 -6.28 -18.56
N SER A 858 43.98 -7.15 -17.62
CA SER A 858 43.97 -6.83 -16.19
C SER A 858 45.34 -6.31 -15.72
N GLY A 859 45.34 -5.23 -14.92
CA GLY A 859 46.59 -4.63 -14.42
C GLY A 859 47.35 -3.79 -15.45
N ALA A 860 46.73 -3.44 -16.58
CA ALA A 860 47.36 -2.78 -17.73
C ALA A 860 48.46 -3.61 -18.41
N GLU A 861 48.43 -4.93 -18.22
CA GLU A 861 49.27 -5.87 -18.97
C GLU A 861 48.97 -5.75 -20.46
N ILE A 862 50.00 -5.52 -21.29
CA ILE A 862 49.84 -5.51 -22.74
C ILE A 862 49.67 -6.96 -23.20
N LYS A 863 48.44 -7.34 -23.54
CA LYS A 863 48.12 -8.68 -24.04
C LYS A 863 48.52 -8.86 -25.51
N HIS A 864 48.42 -7.79 -26.30
CA HIS A 864 48.88 -7.76 -27.69
C HIS A 864 49.15 -6.33 -28.15
N LEU A 865 50.18 -6.15 -28.98
CA LEU A 865 50.52 -4.89 -29.63
C LEU A 865 50.58 -5.13 -31.14
N GLU A 866 49.60 -4.61 -31.88
CA GLU A 866 49.58 -4.71 -33.34
C GLU A 866 50.21 -3.46 -33.96
N LEU A 867 51.37 -3.66 -34.57
CA LEU A 867 52.16 -2.65 -35.28
C LEU A 867 51.94 -2.69 -36.80
N GLY A 868 51.30 -3.75 -37.32
CA GLY A 868 50.97 -3.94 -38.73
C GLY A 868 49.56 -3.46 -39.09
N LYS A 869 49.23 -3.43 -40.38
CA LYS A 869 47.86 -3.13 -40.88
C LYS A 869 46.85 -4.28 -40.66
N ARG A 870 47.07 -5.15 -39.66
CA ARG A 870 46.18 -6.29 -39.36
C ARG A 870 45.09 -5.86 -38.37
N TYR A 871 44.01 -6.62 -38.30
CA TYR A 871 42.84 -6.31 -37.46
C TYR A 871 42.71 -7.30 -36.31
N LEU A 872 42.31 -6.79 -35.14
CA LEU A 872 41.97 -7.58 -33.96
C LEU A 872 40.45 -7.69 -33.77
N THR A 873 39.71 -6.82 -34.44
CA THR A 873 38.27 -6.64 -34.25
C THR A 873 37.54 -6.95 -35.55
N VAL A 874 36.57 -7.86 -35.45
CA VAL A 874 35.65 -8.23 -36.53
C VAL A 874 34.24 -7.73 -36.21
N GLU A 875 33.48 -7.44 -37.25
CA GLU A 875 32.09 -6.99 -37.18
C GLU A 875 31.17 -8.09 -37.70
N ILE A 876 30.16 -8.43 -36.91
CA ILE A 876 29.16 -9.44 -37.23
C ILE A 876 27.86 -8.74 -37.68
N LEU A 877 27.38 -9.16 -38.84
CA LEU A 877 26.14 -8.73 -39.47
C LEU A 877 25.18 -9.92 -39.56
N HIS A 878 23.91 -9.69 -39.24
CA HIS A 878 22.83 -10.66 -39.31
C HIS A 878 21.50 -9.98 -39.64
N GLN A 879 20.69 -10.60 -40.50
CA GLN A 879 19.43 -9.99 -40.97
C GLN A 879 18.43 -9.75 -39.83
N ASN A 880 18.42 -10.63 -38.82
CA ASN A 880 17.61 -10.51 -37.61
C ASN A 880 18.43 -10.05 -36.39
N ALA A 881 19.36 -9.10 -36.56
CA ALA A 881 20.28 -8.66 -35.51
C ALA A 881 19.59 -8.23 -34.18
N ARG A 882 18.34 -7.75 -34.23
CA ARG A 882 17.58 -7.34 -33.03
C ARG A 882 17.05 -8.50 -32.19
N VAL A 883 16.86 -9.68 -32.79
CA VAL A 883 16.25 -10.86 -32.14
C VAL A 883 17.32 -11.79 -31.54
N ILE A 884 18.56 -11.71 -32.02
CA ILE A 884 19.65 -12.56 -31.54
C ILE A 884 20.00 -12.23 -30.08
N ASP A 885 19.92 -13.26 -29.24
CA ASP A 885 20.44 -13.24 -27.88
C ASP A 885 21.97 -13.11 -27.88
N GLU A 886 22.47 -12.21 -27.04
CA GLU A 886 23.89 -11.91 -26.97
C GLU A 886 24.74 -13.09 -26.53
N LYS A 887 24.23 -13.88 -25.59
CA LYS A 887 24.97 -14.98 -25.01
C LYS A 887 24.99 -16.19 -25.92
N GLU A 888 23.91 -16.46 -26.65
CA GLU A 888 23.89 -17.53 -27.65
C GLU A 888 24.98 -17.31 -28.72
N LEU A 889 25.12 -16.08 -29.23
CA LEU A 889 26.12 -15.76 -30.24
C LEU A 889 27.55 -15.78 -29.66
N VAL A 890 27.76 -15.25 -28.46
CA VAL A 890 29.08 -15.33 -27.79
C VAL A 890 29.49 -16.79 -27.54
N CYS A 891 28.57 -17.65 -27.11
CA CYS A 891 28.83 -19.09 -26.93
C CYS A 891 29.20 -19.78 -28.26
N LEU A 892 28.48 -19.47 -29.35
CA LEU A 892 28.82 -19.99 -30.67
C LEU A 892 30.25 -19.57 -31.08
N VAL A 893 30.59 -18.29 -30.92
CA VAL A 893 31.92 -17.76 -31.26
C VAL A 893 33.00 -18.42 -30.41
N ASP A 894 32.83 -18.51 -29.08
CA ASP A 894 33.81 -19.12 -28.16
C ASP A 894 33.99 -20.62 -28.43
N SER A 895 32.95 -21.32 -28.89
CA SER A 895 33.04 -22.74 -29.24
C SER A 895 33.85 -23.02 -30.52
N LEU A 896 33.95 -22.03 -31.42
CA LEU A 896 34.59 -22.16 -32.73
C LEU A 896 35.97 -21.48 -32.78
N VAL A 897 36.15 -20.40 -32.03
CA VAL A 897 37.34 -19.55 -32.04
C VAL A 897 37.75 -19.18 -30.62
N PRO A 898 38.96 -19.56 -30.18
CA PRO A 898 39.44 -19.21 -28.85
C PRO A 898 39.88 -17.74 -28.76
N GLY A 899 39.88 -17.20 -27.54
CA GLY A 899 40.55 -15.93 -27.23
C GLY A 899 39.74 -14.68 -27.57
N ILE A 900 38.44 -14.69 -27.29
CA ILE A 900 37.61 -13.46 -27.28
C ILE A 900 38.13 -12.54 -26.17
N ALA A 901 38.62 -11.37 -26.55
CA ALA A 901 39.14 -10.36 -25.64
C ALA A 901 38.07 -9.34 -25.24
N ASN A 902 37.14 -9.02 -26.14
CA ASN A 902 36.01 -8.13 -25.86
C ASN A 902 34.89 -8.35 -26.88
N PHE A 903 33.66 -7.97 -26.55
CA PHE A 903 32.59 -7.89 -27.53
C PHE A 903 31.67 -6.70 -27.21
N HIS A 904 31.13 -6.10 -28.26
CA HIS A 904 30.27 -4.93 -28.15
C HIS A 904 29.07 -5.05 -29.10
N LYS A 905 27.86 -5.11 -28.54
CA LYS A 905 26.63 -5.00 -29.33
C LYS A 905 26.30 -3.54 -29.62
N THR A 906 25.90 -3.27 -30.85
CA THR A 906 25.52 -1.92 -31.29
C THR A 906 24.23 -1.49 -30.58
N GLY A 907 24.26 -0.40 -29.79
CA GLY A 907 23.14 0.01 -28.94
C GLY A 907 21.95 0.66 -29.67
N ASN A 908 20.76 0.57 -29.08
CA ASN A 908 19.47 1.05 -29.61
C ASN A 908 19.34 2.58 -29.84
N PHE A 909 20.40 3.37 -29.66
CA PHE A 909 20.34 4.84 -29.66
C PHE A 909 20.82 5.52 -30.95
N GLN A 910 21.15 4.78 -32.00
CA GLN A 910 21.45 5.36 -33.31
C GLN A 910 20.29 5.14 -34.27
N THR A 911 19.47 6.17 -34.42
CA THR A 911 18.55 6.34 -35.54
C THR A 911 19.34 6.38 -36.85
N ASN A 912 19.07 5.42 -37.74
CA ASN A 912 19.12 5.52 -39.21
C ASN A 912 20.28 4.97 -40.07
N LEU A 913 21.22 4.12 -39.62
CA LEU A 913 22.04 3.36 -40.59
C LEU A 913 22.36 1.92 -40.13
N ASP A 914 21.93 0.94 -40.96
CA ASP A 914 22.19 -0.52 -40.95
C ASP A 914 21.45 -1.41 -39.93
N GLU A 915 20.22 -1.81 -40.27
CA GLU A 915 19.41 -2.80 -39.51
C GLU A 915 20.03 -4.21 -39.44
N THR A 916 21.05 -4.50 -40.26
CA THR A 916 21.71 -5.81 -40.31
C THR A 916 22.92 -5.91 -39.38
N LYS A 917 23.32 -4.84 -38.68
CA LYS A 917 24.54 -4.84 -37.88
C LYS A 917 24.25 -5.26 -36.45
N TRP A 918 24.81 -6.40 -36.03
CA TRP A 918 24.65 -6.90 -34.67
C TRP A 918 25.68 -6.26 -33.72
N GLY A 919 26.97 -6.43 -34.01
CA GLY A 919 28.02 -6.00 -33.08
C GLY A 919 29.43 -6.38 -33.52
N ARG A 920 30.39 -6.18 -32.62
CA ARG A 920 31.83 -6.41 -32.84
C ARG A 920 32.40 -7.40 -31.84
N PHE A 921 33.33 -8.22 -32.28
CA PHE A 921 34.16 -9.09 -31.45
C PHE A 921 35.62 -8.72 -31.63
N THR A 922 36.32 -8.54 -30.52
CA THR A 922 37.76 -8.28 -30.46
C THR A 922 38.44 -9.53 -29.91
N PHE A 923 39.52 -9.97 -30.56
CA PHE A 923 40.27 -11.17 -30.18
C PHE A 923 41.66 -10.83 -29.65
N LEU A 924 42.22 -11.73 -28.84
CA LEU A 924 43.55 -11.58 -28.24
C LEU A 924 44.68 -11.55 -29.28
N LYS A 925 44.48 -12.17 -30.46
CA LYS A 925 45.46 -12.24 -31.55
C LYS A 925 44.78 -11.99 -32.90
N PRO A 926 45.49 -11.40 -33.89
CA PRO A 926 44.98 -11.22 -35.24
C PRO A 926 44.63 -12.55 -35.91
N ASP A 927 45.41 -13.60 -35.66
CA ASP A 927 45.16 -14.95 -36.20
C ASP A 927 43.79 -15.49 -35.78
N TYR A 928 43.33 -15.19 -34.55
CA TYR A 928 42.00 -15.57 -34.08
C TYR A 928 40.89 -14.74 -34.73
N ALA A 929 41.16 -13.47 -35.05
CA ALA A 929 40.22 -12.63 -35.80
C ALA A 929 40.08 -13.10 -37.27
N GLU A 930 41.15 -13.61 -37.87
CA GLU A 930 41.13 -14.26 -39.19
C GLU A 930 40.36 -15.60 -39.15
N ASP A 931 40.61 -16.41 -38.12
CA ASP A 931 39.85 -17.64 -37.85
C ASP A 931 38.35 -17.36 -37.67
N ALA A 932 37.99 -16.27 -36.99
CA ALA A 932 36.60 -15.85 -36.84
C ALA A 932 35.94 -15.55 -38.18
N ILE A 933 36.62 -14.89 -39.11
CA ILE A 933 36.07 -14.65 -40.45
C ILE A 933 35.95 -15.95 -41.23
N SER A 934 36.96 -16.81 -41.20
CA SER A 934 36.94 -18.05 -41.98
C SER A 934 35.92 -19.08 -41.47
N LYS A 935 35.73 -19.17 -40.15
CA LYS A 935 34.86 -20.18 -39.52
C LYS A 935 33.42 -19.71 -39.32
N LEU A 936 33.18 -18.43 -39.02
CA LEU A 936 31.82 -17.95 -38.71
C LEU A 936 31.07 -17.42 -39.94
N ASN A 937 31.78 -16.93 -40.96
CA ASN A 937 31.15 -16.35 -42.13
C ASN A 937 30.44 -17.44 -42.96
N GLY A 938 29.12 -17.32 -43.11
CA GLY A 938 28.29 -18.32 -43.79
C GLY A 938 27.71 -19.41 -42.89
N ILE A 939 27.86 -19.34 -41.56
CA ILE A 939 27.12 -20.22 -40.64
C ILE A 939 25.66 -19.78 -40.57
N GLU A 940 24.73 -20.73 -40.71
CA GLU A 940 23.31 -20.50 -40.48
C GLU A 940 23.02 -20.39 -38.97
N PHE A 941 22.42 -19.27 -38.57
CA PHE A 941 22.06 -18.98 -37.19
C PHE A 941 20.69 -18.29 -37.17
N HIS A 942 19.72 -18.77 -36.40
CA HIS A 942 18.35 -18.20 -36.37
C HIS A 942 17.73 -17.93 -37.77
N GLY A 943 17.93 -18.86 -38.71
CA GLY A 943 17.32 -18.84 -40.04
C GLY A 943 17.98 -17.89 -41.06
N SER A 944 19.13 -17.27 -40.74
CA SER A 944 19.90 -16.52 -41.74
C SER A 944 21.41 -16.73 -41.57
N LEU A 945 22.20 -16.41 -42.59
CA LEU A 945 23.65 -16.61 -42.58
C LEU A 945 24.35 -15.47 -41.84
N LEU A 946 25.26 -15.79 -40.93
CA LEU A 946 26.16 -14.83 -40.31
C LEU A 946 27.15 -14.28 -41.35
N LYS A 947 27.26 -12.96 -41.43
CA LYS A 947 28.28 -12.29 -42.25
C LYS A 947 29.30 -11.63 -41.33
N VAL A 948 30.57 -12.01 -41.48
CA VAL A 948 31.66 -11.51 -40.62
C VAL A 948 32.68 -10.76 -41.47
N SER A 949 32.98 -9.53 -41.09
CA SER A 949 33.90 -8.65 -41.83
C SER A 949 34.91 -7.95 -40.92
N PRO A 950 36.14 -7.71 -41.37
CA PRO A 950 37.13 -6.97 -40.58
C PRO A 950 36.76 -5.48 -40.49
N VAL A 951 37.02 -4.86 -39.33
CA VAL A 951 36.81 -3.41 -39.15
C VAL A 951 37.99 -2.64 -39.74
N SER A 952 37.80 -2.02 -40.92
CA SER A 952 38.82 -1.25 -41.67
C SER A 952 39.20 0.09 -41.01
N ILE A 953 40.50 0.40 -40.99
CA ILE A 953 41.12 1.59 -40.36
C ILE A 953 41.46 2.65 -41.42
N TYR A 954 40.49 3.37 -41.99
CA TYR A 954 40.78 4.56 -42.81
C TYR A 954 39.64 5.59 -42.81
N SER A 955 39.78 6.66 -42.03
CA SER A 955 39.04 7.92 -42.25
C SER A 955 39.72 9.14 -41.60
N HIS A 956 40.88 9.58 -42.10
CA HIS A 956 41.27 11.00 -41.98
C HIS A 956 42.22 11.39 -43.14
N SER A 957 41.79 12.40 -43.90
CA SER A 957 42.50 13.03 -45.01
C SER A 957 43.55 14.04 -44.50
N GLY A 958 44.74 13.57 -44.18
CA GLY A 958 45.91 14.39 -43.86
C GLY A 958 47.18 13.70 -44.35
N LEU A 959 48.07 14.45 -44.99
CA LEU A 959 49.29 13.96 -45.68
C LEU A 959 50.11 12.95 -44.84
N PRO A 960 50.77 11.97 -45.49
CA PRO A 960 51.36 10.80 -44.83
C PRO A 960 52.59 11.08 -43.96
N PHE A 961 53.15 12.30 -43.97
CA PHE A 961 54.32 12.67 -43.16
C PHE A 961 54.16 14.06 -42.52
N PRO A 962 54.46 14.23 -41.22
CA PRO A 962 54.49 15.54 -40.57
C PRO A 962 55.55 16.47 -41.18
N ALA A 963 55.25 17.77 -41.31
CA ALA A 963 56.21 18.76 -41.83
C ALA A 963 57.46 18.89 -40.95
N VAL A 964 58.65 18.93 -41.57
CA VAL A 964 59.94 19.11 -40.87
C VAL A 964 60.19 20.60 -40.66
N ARG A 965 60.52 21.02 -39.43
CA ARG A 965 60.74 22.42 -39.09
C ARG A 965 62.15 22.65 -38.54
N ALA A 966 62.77 23.75 -38.94
CA ALA A 966 64.07 24.18 -38.46
C ALA A 966 64.06 25.68 -38.11
N LYS A 967 64.78 26.04 -37.04
CA LYS A 967 65.03 27.44 -36.68
C LYS A 967 66.43 27.83 -37.13
N VAL A 968 66.57 29.02 -37.68
CA VAL A 968 67.84 29.55 -38.18
C VAL A 968 68.10 30.90 -37.52
N SER A 969 69.32 31.18 -37.08
CA SER A 969 69.68 32.43 -36.43
C SER A 969 71.10 32.89 -36.73
N TRP A 970 71.37 34.20 -36.73
CA TRP A 970 72.71 34.77 -36.92
C TRP A 970 72.87 36.10 -36.13
N PRO A 971 74.09 36.47 -35.70
CA PRO A 971 74.30 37.64 -34.84
C PRO A 971 74.02 38.98 -35.51
N ARG A 972 73.42 39.92 -34.78
CA ARG A 972 73.15 41.30 -35.24
C ARG A 972 74.13 42.35 -34.68
N LYS A 973 74.76 42.06 -33.53
CA LYS A 973 75.68 42.96 -32.84
C LYS A 973 77.07 42.35 -32.78
N ALA A 974 78.08 43.08 -33.25
CA ALA A 974 79.47 42.66 -33.19
C ALA A 974 79.92 42.53 -31.72
N SER A 975 80.73 41.50 -31.44
CA SER A 975 81.37 41.33 -30.12
C SER A 975 82.28 42.52 -29.82
N ARG A 976 82.38 42.94 -28.55
CA ARG A 976 83.39 43.93 -28.10
C ARG A 976 84.71 43.28 -27.70
N GLY A 977 84.84 41.97 -27.87
CA GLY A 977 86.00 41.20 -27.40
C GLY A 977 86.05 41.05 -25.87
N VAL A 978 84.89 41.16 -25.23
CA VAL A 978 84.72 41.09 -23.78
C VAL A 978 83.53 40.20 -23.47
N ALA A 979 83.64 39.31 -22.48
CA ALA A 979 82.55 38.48 -21.99
C ALA A 979 82.39 38.59 -20.47
N LEU A 980 81.17 38.31 -20.01
CA LEU A 980 80.84 38.12 -18.60
C LEU A 980 80.48 36.64 -18.41
N VAL A 981 81.22 35.97 -17.53
CA VAL A 981 80.99 34.57 -17.15
C VAL A 981 80.37 34.56 -15.77
N THR A 982 79.14 34.11 -15.63
CA THR A 982 78.44 33.99 -14.35
C THR A 982 78.70 32.61 -13.76
N CYS A 983 79.14 32.55 -12.51
CA CYS A 983 79.47 31.30 -11.81
C CYS A 983 78.69 31.15 -10.51
N ALA A 984 78.78 29.98 -9.90
CA ALA A 984 78.23 29.75 -8.57
C ALA A 984 78.89 30.65 -7.51
N SER A 985 78.17 30.87 -6.40
CA SER A 985 78.59 31.83 -5.37
C SER A 985 79.94 31.47 -4.76
N GLY A 986 80.87 32.43 -4.73
CA GLY A 986 82.23 32.23 -4.19
C GLY A 986 83.22 31.50 -5.10
N GLU A 987 82.83 31.12 -6.32
CA GLU A 987 83.71 30.41 -7.26
C GLU A 987 84.54 31.32 -8.18
N ALA A 988 84.18 32.61 -8.29
CA ALA A 988 84.76 33.53 -9.28
C ALA A 988 86.29 33.69 -9.17
N GLU A 989 86.83 33.82 -7.95
CA GLU A 989 88.28 33.92 -7.73
C GLU A 989 89.02 32.64 -8.12
N PHE A 990 88.40 31.48 -7.93
CA PHE A 990 88.98 30.19 -8.29
C PHE A 990 88.96 29.98 -9.81
N ILE A 991 87.87 30.37 -10.48
CA ILE A 991 87.77 30.30 -11.94
C ILE A 991 88.83 31.19 -12.60
N VAL A 992 89.10 32.39 -12.06
CA VAL A 992 90.18 33.25 -12.54
C VAL A 992 91.55 32.58 -12.41
N LYS A 993 91.81 31.89 -11.29
CA LYS A 993 93.07 31.14 -11.09
C LYS A 993 93.19 29.96 -12.06
N ASP A 994 92.12 29.17 -12.21
CA ASP A 994 92.10 28.02 -13.11
C ASP A 994 92.29 28.46 -14.57
N CYS A 995 91.73 29.62 -14.94
CA CYS A 995 91.70 30.14 -16.31
C CYS A 995 92.76 31.23 -16.59
N PHE A 996 93.85 31.29 -15.81
CA PHE A 996 94.86 32.36 -15.94
C PHE A 996 95.54 32.43 -17.33
N ALA A 997 95.58 31.29 -18.05
CA ALA A 997 96.12 31.16 -19.40
C ALA A 997 95.08 30.54 -20.35
N LEU A 998 93.82 30.96 -20.26
CA LEU A 998 92.75 30.44 -21.11
C LEU A 998 92.97 30.82 -22.58
N GLY A 999 93.15 29.83 -23.45
CA GLY A 999 93.26 30.01 -24.89
C GLY A 999 91.89 29.98 -25.56
N VAL A 1000 91.53 31.06 -26.27
CA VAL A 1000 90.27 31.17 -27.00
C VAL A 1000 90.53 31.73 -28.39
N GLY A 1001 90.11 31.02 -29.45
CA GLY A 1001 90.28 31.47 -30.84
C GLY A 1001 91.74 31.74 -31.24
N GLY A 1002 92.70 31.00 -30.68
CA GLY A 1002 94.13 31.13 -30.97
C GLY A 1002 94.85 32.29 -30.23
N ARG A 1003 94.21 32.96 -29.26
CA ARG A 1003 94.84 33.96 -28.39
C ARG A 1003 94.55 33.67 -26.92
N TYR A 1004 95.45 34.08 -26.03
CA TYR A 1004 95.20 34.04 -24.59
C TYR A 1004 94.31 35.22 -24.19
N VAL A 1005 93.26 34.94 -23.43
CA VAL A 1005 92.32 35.95 -22.90
C VAL A 1005 92.62 36.24 -21.44
N ASN A 1006 92.33 37.46 -20.99
CA ASN A 1006 92.56 37.86 -19.61
C ASN A 1006 91.26 37.73 -18.80
N CYS A 1007 91.30 37.01 -17.69
CA CYS A 1007 90.15 36.76 -16.81
C CYS A 1007 90.35 37.48 -15.47
N GLU A 1008 89.41 38.32 -15.07
CA GLU A 1008 89.45 39.06 -13.81
C GLU A 1008 88.11 38.95 -13.07
N VAL A 1009 88.11 38.98 -11.74
CA VAL A 1009 86.85 38.97 -10.98
C VAL A 1009 86.13 40.30 -11.20
N SER A 1010 84.84 40.24 -11.52
CA SER A 1010 84.07 41.46 -11.79
C SER A 1010 83.79 42.24 -10.51
N ASN A 1011 84.31 43.46 -10.42
CA ASN A 1011 84.01 44.39 -9.32
C ASN A 1011 82.57 44.94 -9.37
N ARG A 1012 81.86 44.74 -10.49
CA ARG A 1012 80.54 45.34 -10.75
C ARG A 1012 79.39 44.34 -10.61
N TYR A 1013 79.65 43.06 -10.85
CA TYR A 1013 78.65 41.99 -10.77
C TYR A 1013 79.20 40.87 -9.88
N ALA A 1014 78.59 40.68 -8.71
CA ALA A 1014 78.98 39.61 -7.79
C ALA A 1014 78.89 38.23 -8.49
N ASN A 1015 79.83 37.33 -8.17
CA ASN A 1015 79.91 35.98 -8.74
C ASN A 1015 80.02 35.94 -10.27
N CYS A 1016 80.68 36.95 -10.86
CA CYS A 1016 80.98 36.97 -12.29
C CYS A 1016 82.48 37.17 -12.54
N VAL A 1017 83.00 36.48 -13.54
CA VAL A 1017 84.34 36.68 -14.09
C VAL A 1017 84.22 37.50 -15.38
N PHE A 1018 84.99 38.57 -15.45
CA PHE A 1018 85.08 39.46 -16.59
C PHE A 1018 86.26 39.02 -17.47
N VAL A 1019 85.98 38.72 -18.73
CA VAL A 1019 86.95 38.16 -19.68
C VAL A 1019 87.21 39.18 -20.77
N THR A 1020 88.46 39.54 -21.01
CA THR A 1020 88.86 40.55 -22.01
C THR A 1020 89.90 40.00 -22.99
N GLY A 1021 89.98 40.57 -24.18
CA GLY A 1021 90.92 40.14 -25.23
C GLY A 1021 90.39 39.02 -26.14
N ILE A 1022 89.08 38.75 -26.10
CA ILE A 1022 88.44 37.71 -26.91
C ILE A 1022 88.45 38.13 -28.39
N PRO A 1023 88.92 37.29 -29.33
CA PRO A 1023 88.81 37.57 -30.75
C PRO A 1023 87.36 37.79 -31.20
N LEU A 1024 87.13 38.75 -32.10
CA LEU A 1024 85.78 39.21 -32.49
C LEU A 1024 84.88 38.13 -33.12
N HIS A 1025 85.47 37.05 -33.65
CA HIS A 1025 84.78 35.96 -34.33
C HIS A 1025 84.36 34.82 -33.40
N VAL A 1026 84.84 34.80 -32.16
CA VAL A 1026 84.55 33.73 -31.19
C VAL A 1026 83.10 33.80 -30.73
N THR A 1027 82.45 32.63 -30.64
CA THR A 1027 81.06 32.49 -30.21
C THR A 1027 80.94 32.15 -28.71
N GLU A 1028 79.77 32.38 -28.11
CA GLU A 1028 79.51 32.01 -26.70
C GLU A 1028 79.67 30.50 -26.44
N PRO A 1029 79.26 29.58 -27.33
CA PRO A 1029 79.52 28.15 -27.18
C PRO A 1029 81.02 27.80 -27.19
N GLU A 1030 81.82 28.39 -28.08
CA GLU A 1030 83.27 28.15 -28.10
C GLU A 1030 83.96 28.65 -26.83
N LEU A 1031 83.50 29.79 -26.27
CA LEU A 1031 83.92 30.26 -24.96
C LEU A 1031 83.50 29.29 -23.86
N TYR A 1032 82.26 28.79 -23.91
CA TYR A 1032 81.75 27.81 -22.96
C TYR A 1032 82.60 26.55 -22.95
N ASP A 1033 82.89 25.99 -24.12
CA ASP A 1033 83.74 24.81 -24.26
C ASP A 1033 85.18 25.07 -23.78
N ALA A 1034 85.76 26.23 -24.10
CA ALA A 1034 87.09 26.61 -23.62
C ALA A 1034 87.15 26.70 -22.09
N PHE A 1035 86.16 27.33 -21.47
CA PHE A 1035 86.05 27.40 -20.02
C PHE A 1035 85.82 26.01 -19.39
N HIS A 1036 84.94 25.21 -19.96
CA HIS A 1036 84.59 23.90 -19.41
C HIS A 1036 85.72 22.87 -19.56
N SER A 1037 86.57 23.03 -20.57
CA SER A 1037 87.80 22.24 -20.73
C SER A 1037 88.92 22.63 -19.76
N THR A 1038 88.88 23.85 -19.19
CA THR A 1038 89.95 24.39 -18.34
C THR A 1038 89.60 24.36 -16.85
N THR A 1039 88.32 24.44 -16.49
CA THR A 1039 87.87 24.36 -15.08
C THR A 1039 86.70 23.40 -14.90
N THR A 1040 86.73 22.65 -13.80
CA THR A 1040 85.60 21.80 -13.36
C THR A 1040 84.60 22.56 -12.49
N ARG A 1041 84.81 23.87 -12.28
CA ARG A 1041 83.93 24.75 -11.48
C ARG A 1041 82.61 25.03 -12.22
N ARG A 1042 81.56 25.38 -11.49
CA ARG A 1042 80.21 25.45 -12.04
C ARG A 1042 79.95 26.81 -12.68
N ILE A 1043 80.01 26.83 -14.01
CA ILE A 1043 79.64 27.98 -14.83
C ILE A 1043 78.14 27.92 -15.11
N LEU A 1044 77.44 28.99 -14.73
CA LEU A 1044 75.99 29.11 -14.88
C LEU A 1044 75.60 29.72 -16.23
N ASP A 1045 76.38 30.68 -16.71
CA ASP A 1045 76.10 31.39 -17.98
C ASP A 1045 77.38 32.07 -18.53
N ILE A 1046 77.50 32.21 -19.85
CA ILE A 1046 78.56 32.99 -20.50
C ILE A 1046 77.93 33.93 -21.52
N ARG A 1047 78.16 35.23 -21.35
CA ARG A 1047 77.61 36.26 -22.24
C ARG A 1047 78.69 37.13 -22.83
N LEU A 1048 78.76 37.18 -24.15
CA LEU A 1048 79.60 38.14 -24.88
C LEU A 1048 78.95 39.52 -24.82
N LEU A 1049 79.71 40.52 -24.38
CA LEU A 1049 79.30 41.92 -24.42
C LEU A 1049 79.41 42.41 -25.86
N ARG A 1050 78.28 42.83 -26.43
CA ARG A 1050 78.16 43.24 -27.83
C ARG A 1050 77.95 44.75 -27.98
N GLY A 1051 78.34 45.29 -29.14
CA GLY A 1051 78.24 46.70 -29.48
C GLY A 1051 76.86 47.17 -29.93
N GLN A 1052 76.80 48.35 -30.55
CA GLN A 1052 75.58 48.88 -31.18
C GLN A 1052 75.13 47.97 -32.34
N PRO A 1053 73.82 47.85 -32.61
CA PRO A 1053 73.33 47.09 -33.76
C PRO A 1053 73.90 47.67 -35.06
N THR A 1054 74.48 46.81 -35.88
CA THR A 1054 74.93 47.21 -37.23
C THR A 1054 73.70 47.43 -38.10
N ALA A 1055 73.75 48.37 -39.05
CA ALA A 1055 72.66 48.58 -40.01
C ALA A 1055 72.45 47.28 -40.82
N SER A 1056 71.46 46.49 -40.43
CA SER A 1056 71.18 45.18 -41.03
C SER A 1056 70.41 45.35 -42.33
N SER A 1057 70.75 44.56 -43.35
CA SER A 1057 69.95 44.37 -44.57
C SER A 1057 68.49 44.09 -44.25
N SER A 1058 67.58 44.45 -45.17
CA SER A 1058 66.14 44.33 -44.94
C SER A 1058 65.72 42.87 -44.75
N VAL A 1059 64.60 42.64 -44.03
CA VAL A 1059 64.03 41.30 -43.80
C VAL A 1059 63.74 40.59 -45.13
N SER A 1060 63.37 41.35 -46.17
CA SER A 1060 63.12 40.85 -47.53
C SER A 1060 64.40 40.29 -48.16
N GLU A 1061 65.51 41.02 -48.09
CA GLU A 1061 66.80 40.59 -48.64
C GLU A 1061 67.33 39.32 -47.93
N CYS A 1062 67.20 39.26 -46.60
CA CYS A 1062 67.56 38.07 -45.83
C CYS A 1062 66.69 36.86 -46.19
N THR A 1063 65.39 37.08 -46.40
CA THR A 1063 64.45 36.00 -46.78
C THR A 1063 64.79 35.46 -48.16
N GLU A 1064 65.08 36.33 -49.12
CA GLU A 1064 65.45 35.94 -50.49
C GLU A 1064 66.79 35.20 -50.52
N ALA A 1065 67.78 35.66 -49.75
CA ALA A 1065 69.07 34.99 -49.61
C ALA A 1065 68.95 33.57 -49.04
N LEU A 1066 68.14 33.37 -47.99
CA LEU A 1066 67.88 32.04 -47.42
C LEU A 1066 67.09 31.14 -48.37
N MET A 1067 66.05 31.67 -49.03
CA MET A 1067 65.29 30.93 -50.03
C MET A 1067 66.20 30.45 -51.17
N ARG A 1068 67.12 31.31 -51.64
CA ARG A 1068 68.07 30.96 -52.70
C ARG A 1068 69.05 29.88 -52.26
N ALA A 1069 69.62 29.99 -51.05
CA ALA A 1069 70.54 28.99 -50.50
C ALA A 1069 69.88 27.60 -50.36
N ILE A 1070 68.64 27.54 -49.88
CA ILE A 1070 67.91 26.27 -49.68
C ILE A 1070 67.43 25.67 -51.01
N SER A 1071 67.02 26.53 -51.96
CA SER A 1071 66.50 26.07 -53.26
C SER A 1071 67.50 25.23 -54.06
N LEU A 1072 68.80 25.38 -53.81
CA LEU A 1072 69.86 24.58 -54.44
C LEU A 1072 69.76 23.08 -54.13
N PHE A 1073 69.14 22.73 -53.01
CA PHE A 1073 69.01 21.35 -52.51
C PHE A 1073 67.63 20.74 -52.80
N MET A 1074 66.69 21.53 -53.34
CA MET A 1074 65.32 21.08 -53.61
C MET A 1074 65.16 20.60 -55.05
N PRO A 1075 64.47 19.48 -55.31
CA PRO A 1075 64.24 18.99 -56.66
C PRO A 1075 63.29 19.96 -57.42
N ASN A 1076 63.66 20.40 -58.62
CA ASN A 1076 62.99 21.41 -59.48
C ASN A 1076 63.08 22.89 -59.05
N ARG A 1077 63.97 23.65 -59.71
CA ARG A 1077 64.28 25.07 -59.43
C ARG A 1077 63.16 26.06 -59.80
N ASN A 1078 62.14 25.63 -60.55
CA ASN A 1078 61.13 26.54 -61.11
C ASN A 1078 59.98 26.89 -60.14
N PHE A 1079 59.79 26.16 -59.02
CA PHE A 1079 58.71 26.42 -58.04
C PHE A 1079 59.16 26.20 -56.57
N PRO A 1080 59.98 27.08 -55.99
CA PRO A 1080 60.52 26.89 -54.64
C PRO A 1080 59.48 27.01 -53.51
N CYS A 1081 58.45 27.85 -53.67
CA CYS A 1081 57.52 28.19 -52.59
C CYS A 1081 56.52 27.08 -52.20
N GLN A 1082 56.42 25.98 -52.96
CA GLN A 1082 55.50 24.88 -52.66
C GLN A 1082 56.10 23.77 -51.79
N LYS A 1083 57.44 23.69 -51.68
CA LYS A 1083 58.13 22.56 -51.01
C LYS A 1083 58.71 22.92 -49.65
N PHE A 1084 59.05 24.19 -49.48
CA PHE A 1084 59.49 24.73 -48.20
C PHE A 1084 59.11 26.21 -48.10
N ARG A 1085 58.99 26.71 -46.87
CA ARG A 1085 58.68 28.09 -46.55
C ARG A 1085 59.71 28.65 -45.60
N VAL A 1086 60.30 29.79 -45.94
CA VAL A 1086 61.19 30.56 -45.06
C VAL A 1086 60.45 31.78 -44.54
N GLN A 1087 60.54 32.01 -43.23
CA GLN A 1087 60.02 33.21 -42.58
C GLN A 1087 61.13 33.82 -41.73
N VAL A 1088 61.67 34.96 -42.16
CA VAL A 1088 62.60 35.76 -41.36
C VAL A 1088 61.80 36.74 -40.51
N PHE A 1089 62.10 36.82 -39.22
CA PHE A 1089 61.41 37.69 -38.29
C PHE A 1089 62.13 39.05 -38.18
N PRO A 1090 61.41 40.19 -38.20
CA PRO A 1090 62.01 41.49 -37.95
C PRO A 1090 62.54 41.56 -36.51
N PRO A 1091 63.79 42.00 -36.28
CA PRO A 1091 64.40 42.03 -34.95
C PRO A 1091 64.00 43.31 -34.19
N GLU A 1092 63.76 43.19 -32.88
CA GLU A 1092 63.57 44.35 -32.01
C GLU A 1092 64.93 45.02 -31.67
N GLU A 1093 64.94 46.27 -31.18
CA GLU A 1093 66.19 47.00 -30.85
C GLU A 1093 67.11 46.25 -29.86
N LYS A 1094 66.50 45.46 -28.97
CA LYS A 1094 67.21 44.70 -27.93
C LYS A 1094 67.75 43.36 -28.42
N ASP A 1095 67.24 42.84 -29.54
CA ASP A 1095 67.62 41.51 -30.04
C ASP A 1095 69.11 41.43 -30.41
N LEU A 1096 69.74 40.33 -29.97
CA LEU A 1096 71.15 40.03 -30.22
C LEU A 1096 71.35 39.25 -31.52
N MET A 1097 70.32 38.52 -31.97
CA MET A 1097 70.32 37.63 -33.11
C MET A 1097 69.14 37.95 -34.04
N MET A 1098 69.37 37.86 -35.34
CA MET A 1098 68.32 37.71 -36.34
C MET A 1098 67.81 36.27 -36.30
N LYS A 1099 66.51 36.04 -36.49
CA LYS A 1099 65.89 34.70 -36.44
C LYS A 1099 65.04 34.45 -37.68
N ALA A 1100 65.01 33.20 -38.12
CA ALA A 1100 64.15 32.71 -39.18
C ALA A 1100 63.63 31.30 -38.85
N THR A 1101 62.46 30.95 -39.40
CA THR A 1101 61.93 29.59 -39.36
C THR A 1101 61.79 29.05 -40.77
N ILE A 1102 62.25 27.81 -40.97
CA ILE A 1102 62.12 27.08 -42.22
C ILE A 1102 61.18 25.90 -41.98
N THR A 1103 60.15 25.77 -42.81
CA THR A 1103 59.22 24.63 -42.78
C THR A 1103 59.33 23.88 -44.11
N PHE A 1104 59.70 22.61 -44.06
CA PHE A 1104 59.80 21.71 -45.21
C PHE A 1104 58.62 20.74 -45.23
N ASP A 1105 58.22 20.31 -46.42
CA ASP A 1105 57.33 19.16 -46.58
C ASP A 1105 58.02 17.89 -46.04
N GLY A 1106 57.29 17.10 -45.23
CA GLY A 1106 57.80 15.89 -44.56
C GLY A 1106 58.30 14.80 -45.51
N SER A 1107 57.88 14.83 -46.77
CA SER A 1107 58.36 13.92 -47.81
C SER A 1107 59.82 14.16 -48.24
N PHE A 1108 60.39 15.35 -47.98
CA PHE A 1108 61.76 15.74 -48.39
C PHE A 1108 62.73 15.90 -47.20
N HIS A 1109 62.57 15.08 -46.15
CA HIS A 1109 63.36 15.19 -44.92
C HIS A 1109 64.88 15.03 -45.14
N ARG A 1110 65.33 14.28 -46.16
CA ARG A 1110 66.76 14.09 -46.48
C ARG A 1110 67.36 15.32 -47.15
N GLU A 1111 66.63 15.92 -48.09
CA GLU A 1111 66.99 17.17 -48.77
C GLU A 1111 66.98 18.35 -47.79
N ALA A 1112 66.01 18.37 -46.87
CA ALA A 1112 65.94 19.34 -45.78
C ALA A 1112 67.18 19.27 -44.87
N ALA A 1113 67.61 18.07 -44.46
CA ALA A 1113 68.81 17.89 -43.64
C ALA A 1113 70.07 18.43 -44.35
N ARG A 1114 70.28 18.08 -45.63
CA ARG A 1114 71.43 18.57 -46.42
C ARG A 1114 71.43 20.08 -46.59
N ALA A 1115 70.26 20.69 -46.79
CA ALA A 1115 70.13 22.13 -46.93
C ALA A 1115 70.49 22.86 -45.61
N LEU A 1116 70.10 22.30 -44.47
CA LEU A 1116 70.39 22.87 -43.15
C LEU A 1116 71.87 22.70 -42.78
N ASP A 1117 72.48 21.56 -43.09
CA ASP A 1117 73.92 21.33 -42.90
C ASP A 1117 74.76 22.32 -43.72
N HIS A 1118 74.32 22.66 -44.93
CA HIS A 1118 75.00 23.66 -45.76
C HIS A 1118 74.84 25.09 -45.23
N LEU A 1119 73.69 25.40 -44.63
CA LEU A 1119 73.44 26.71 -44.02
C LEU A 1119 74.23 26.88 -42.72
N GLN A 1120 74.40 25.81 -41.94
CA GLN A 1120 75.17 25.81 -40.70
C GLN A 1120 76.61 26.30 -40.94
N GLY A 1121 77.03 27.36 -40.24
CA GLY A 1121 78.39 27.91 -40.36
C GLY A 1121 78.62 28.80 -41.59
N SER A 1122 77.61 29.03 -42.43
CA SER A 1122 77.71 29.91 -43.61
C SER A 1122 77.40 31.38 -43.28
N VAL A 1123 77.81 32.31 -44.14
CA VAL A 1123 77.45 33.74 -44.05
C VAL A 1123 76.56 34.08 -45.24
N LEU A 1124 75.39 34.68 -44.97
CA LEU A 1124 74.50 35.11 -46.06
C LEU A 1124 75.18 36.20 -46.90
N PRO A 1125 74.94 36.27 -48.23
CA PRO A 1125 75.53 37.30 -49.08
C PRO A 1125 75.23 38.74 -48.66
N CYS A 1126 74.10 38.96 -47.97
CA CYS A 1126 73.69 40.25 -47.42
C CYS A 1126 74.26 40.52 -46.00
N CYS A 1127 75.11 39.65 -45.47
CA CYS A 1127 75.62 39.74 -44.10
C CYS A 1127 77.13 39.97 -44.06
N LEU A 1128 77.60 40.59 -42.98
CA LEU A 1128 79.03 40.81 -42.75
C LEU A 1128 79.75 39.48 -42.39
N PRO A 1129 81.06 39.34 -42.62
CA PRO A 1129 81.79 38.07 -42.46
C PRO A 1129 81.68 37.39 -41.08
N TRP A 1130 81.34 38.13 -40.03
CA TRP A 1130 81.17 37.63 -38.66
C TRP A 1130 79.73 37.19 -38.33
N GLN A 1131 78.77 37.40 -39.24
CA GLN A 1131 77.35 37.07 -39.06
C GLN A 1131 77.04 35.66 -39.55
N ILE A 1132 77.63 34.68 -38.86
CA ILE A 1132 77.55 33.26 -39.20
C ILE A 1132 76.18 32.69 -38.80
N ILE A 1133 75.60 31.86 -39.68
CA ILE A 1133 74.31 31.21 -39.49
C ILE A 1133 74.42 29.96 -38.59
N GLN A 1134 73.46 29.81 -37.69
CA GLN A 1134 73.22 28.62 -36.88
C GLN A 1134 71.80 28.08 -37.10
N CYS A 1135 71.69 26.78 -37.32
CA CYS A 1135 70.46 26.02 -37.56
C CYS A 1135 70.18 25.07 -36.39
N GLU A 1136 68.92 24.99 -35.96
CA GLU A 1136 68.44 24.11 -34.89
C GLU A 1136 67.30 23.22 -35.45
N HIS A 1137 67.46 21.89 -35.31
CA HIS A 1137 66.49 20.89 -35.79
C HIS A 1137 65.41 20.64 -34.73
N VAL A 1138 64.12 20.59 -35.11
CA VAL A 1138 63.01 20.39 -34.16
C VAL A 1138 62.18 19.15 -34.53
N PHE A 1139 62.40 18.01 -33.86
CA PHE A 1139 61.57 16.79 -33.98
C PHE A 1139 60.83 16.49 -32.65
N HIS A 1140 59.51 16.25 -32.67
CA HIS A 1140 58.72 15.86 -31.50
C HIS A 1140 57.61 14.86 -31.87
N SER A 1141 57.32 13.88 -30.99
CA SER A 1141 56.15 12.98 -31.03
C SER A 1141 55.61 12.79 -29.61
N THR A 1142 54.29 12.60 -29.45
CA THR A 1142 53.62 12.55 -28.14
C THR A 1142 52.68 11.36 -27.99
N VAL A 1143 52.70 10.73 -26.80
CA VAL A 1143 51.76 9.67 -26.36
C VAL A 1143 51.08 10.15 -25.07
N SER A 1144 49.77 9.94 -24.93
CA SER A 1144 49.01 10.37 -23.74
C SER A 1144 48.33 9.19 -23.04
N CYS A 1145 48.46 9.12 -21.71
CA CYS A 1145 47.78 8.13 -20.88
C CYS A 1145 47.47 8.71 -19.47
N PRO A 1146 46.49 8.14 -18.75
CA PRO A 1146 46.22 8.52 -17.35
C PRO A 1146 47.44 8.29 -16.45
N MET A 1147 47.66 9.17 -15.47
CA MET A 1147 48.84 9.17 -14.58
C MET A 1147 49.14 7.82 -13.91
N ARG A 1148 48.10 7.03 -13.62
CA ARG A 1148 48.23 5.69 -13.01
C ARG A 1148 48.82 4.65 -13.97
N ILE A 1149 48.60 4.80 -15.27
CA ILE A 1149 49.13 3.92 -16.33
C ILE A 1149 50.54 4.36 -16.71
N TYR A 1150 50.82 5.68 -16.70
CA TYR A 1150 52.13 6.24 -17.02
C TYR A 1150 53.27 5.61 -16.22
N ASN A 1151 53.09 5.43 -14.90
CA ASN A 1151 54.10 4.86 -14.02
C ASN A 1151 54.42 3.38 -14.33
N VAL A 1152 53.50 2.67 -14.98
CA VAL A 1152 53.65 1.25 -15.34
C VAL A 1152 54.38 1.12 -16.67
N ILE A 1153 54.03 1.94 -17.66
CA ILE A 1153 54.57 1.82 -19.02
C ILE A 1153 55.84 2.65 -19.28
N SER A 1154 56.19 3.61 -18.42
CA SER A 1154 57.31 4.52 -18.70
C SER A 1154 58.68 3.82 -18.68
N GLN A 1155 58.85 2.81 -17.83
CA GLN A 1155 60.09 2.02 -17.76
C GLN A 1155 60.27 1.17 -19.02
N ASP A 1156 59.22 0.51 -19.48
CA ASP A 1156 59.26 -0.33 -20.69
C ASP A 1156 59.45 0.50 -21.96
N VAL A 1157 58.77 1.66 -22.06
CA VAL A 1157 58.98 2.61 -23.17
C VAL A 1157 60.38 3.19 -23.14
N GLY A 1158 60.91 3.48 -21.94
CA GLY A 1158 62.29 3.94 -21.76
C GLY A 1158 63.32 2.91 -22.22
N ALA A 1159 63.19 1.65 -21.80
CA ALA A 1159 64.05 0.55 -22.21
C ALA A 1159 64.00 0.29 -23.73
N LEU A 1160 62.81 0.40 -24.32
CA LEU A 1160 62.64 0.28 -25.77
C LEU A 1160 63.33 1.43 -26.53
N LEU A 1161 63.20 2.68 -26.05
CA LEU A 1161 63.87 3.83 -26.65
C LEU A 1161 65.40 3.77 -26.52
N GLU A 1162 65.92 3.21 -25.42
CA GLU A 1162 67.35 2.93 -25.27
C GLU A 1162 67.85 1.88 -26.27
N SER A 1163 67.02 0.91 -26.66
CA SER A 1163 67.39 -0.09 -27.67
C SER A 1163 67.53 0.47 -29.10
N PHE A 1164 67.05 1.70 -29.34
CA PHE A 1164 67.19 2.42 -30.62
C PHE A 1164 68.35 3.44 -30.62
N ARG A 1165 69.03 3.64 -29.48
CA ARG A 1165 70.28 4.39 -29.40
C ARG A 1165 71.46 3.45 -29.60
#